data_AF-A0A2J8T4L7-F1
#
_entry.id   AF-A0A2J8T4L7-F1
#
_cell.length_a   1.000
_cell.length_b   1.000
_cell.length_c   1.000
_cell.angle_alpha   90.00
_cell.angle_beta   90.00
_cell.angle_gamma   90.00
#
_symmetry.space_group_name_H-M   'P 1'
#
loop_
_entity.id
_entity.type
_entity.pdbx_description
1 polymer ?
#
loop_
_entity_poly.entity_id
_entity_poly.type
_entity_poly.pdbx_seq_one_letter_code
_entity_poly.pdbx_strand_id
1 'polypeptide(L)'
;GHNRIIAYSRPVYFCICCGLIWLLDYGSRNLTATKFKLYGITFTNPLVFISARDLVIVFTLCFPIVFFIGLLPQVNTFVMYLCEQLDIHIFGGNATTSLLAALYSFICSIVAVALLYGLCYGALKDSWDGQHIPVLFSIFCGLLVAVSYHLSRQSSDPSVLFSLVQSKIFPKTEEKNPEDPLSEVKDPLPEKLRNSVSERLQSDLVVCIVIGVLYFAIHVSTVFTVLQPALKYVLYTLVGFVGFVTHYVLPQVRKQLPWHCFSHPLLKTLEYNQYEVRNAATMMWFEKLHVWLLFVEKNIIYPLIVLNELSSSAETIASPKKLDTELGALMITIAGLKLLRSSFSSPTYQYVTVIFTVLFFKFDYEAFSETMLLDLFFMSILFNKLWELLYKLQFVYTYIAPWQITWGSAFHAFAQPFAVPHSAMLFIQAAVSAFFSTPLNPFLGSAIFITSYVRPVKFWERDYKVLPLSSRLECNGTISTHCNLRLLECNGAILTHCNLRLPGTYCQQREVEAITEGVEEDEGFCCCEPGHIPHMLSFNAAFSQRWLAWEVIVTKYILEGYSITDNSAASMLQVFDLRKVLTTYYVKGIIYYVTTSSKLEEWLANETMQEGLRLCADRNYVDVDPTFNPNIDEDYDHRLAGISRESFCVIYLNWIEYCSSRRAKPVDVDKDSSLVTLCYGLCVLGRRALGTASHHMSSNLESFLYGLHALFKGDFRISSIRDEWIFADMELLRKVVVPGIRMSIKLHQ
;
A
#
# COMPACT_ATOMS: atom_id res chain seq x y z
N GLY A 1 31.94 -7.54 -12.46
CA GLY A 1 31.49 -6.89 -11.21
C GLY A 1 32.43 -7.16 -10.04
N HIS A 2 32.76 -6.11 -9.29
CA HIS A 2 33.71 -6.09 -8.14
C HIS A 2 33.03 -6.40 -6.77
N ASN A 3 31.89 -7.10 -6.77
CA ASN A 3 31.21 -7.49 -5.52
C ASN A 3 31.62 -8.92 -5.14
N ARG A 4 32.28 -9.07 -3.98
CA ARG A 4 32.80 -10.35 -3.47
C ARG A 4 31.72 -11.44 -3.32
N ILE A 5 30.47 -11.06 -3.08
CA ILE A 5 29.34 -12.00 -2.93
C ILE A 5 28.95 -12.64 -4.28
N ILE A 6 29.15 -11.93 -5.40
CA ILE A 6 28.84 -12.47 -6.75
C ILE A 6 29.80 -13.61 -7.13
N ALA A 7 31.02 -13.62 -6.58
CA ALA A 7 31.98 -14.69 -6.84
C ALA A 7 31.44 -16.08 -6.47
N TYR A 8 30.65 -16.18 -5.40
CA TYR A 8 30.01 -17.43 -4.97
C TYR A 8 28.77 -17.81 -5.77
N SER A 9 28.14 -16.85 -6.47
CA SER A 9 26.93 -17.12 -7.27
C SER A 9 27.27 -17.80 -8.60
N ARG A 10 28.44 -17.52 -9.20
CA ARG A 10 28.81 -18.06 -10.53
C ARG A 10 28.89 -19.59 -10.56
N PRO A 11 29.57 -20.27 -9.60
CA PRO A 11 29.62 -21.72 -9.57
C PRO A 11 28.23 -22.34 -9.42
N VAL A 12 27.36 -21.72 -8.61
CA VAL A 12 25.99 -22.20 -8.40
C VAL A 12 25.19 -22.18 -9.69
N TYR A 13 25.17 -21.05 -10.41
CA TYR A 13 24.49 -20.97 -11.71
C TYR A 13 25.07 -21.93 -12.74
N PHE A 14 26.39 -22.13 -12.74
CA PHE A 14 27.04 -23.10 -13.61
C PHE A 14 26.58 -24.54 -13.30
N CYS A 15 26.56 -24.93 -12.02
CA CYS A 15 26.06 -26.23 -11.60
C CYS A 15 24.58 -26.43 -11.97
N ILE A 16 23.73 -25.41 -11.79
CA ILE A 16 22.31 -25.47 -12.18
C ILE A 16 22.17 -25.67 -13.70
N CYS A 17 22.88 -24.88 -14.51
CA CYS A 17 22.82 -25.01 -15.96
C CYS A 17 23.36 -26.37 -16.45
N CYS A 18 24.47 -26.86 -15.88
CA CYS A 18 24.99 -28.19 -16.19
C CYS A 18 24.00 -29.30 -15.80
N GLY A 19 23.36 -29.19 -14.63
CA GLY A 19 22.31 -30.12 -14.21
C GLY A 19 21.11 -30.12 -15.15
N LEU A 20 20.66 -28.93 -15.58
CA LEU A 20 19.59 -28.78 -16.57
C LEU A 20 19.96 -29.39 -17.93
N ILE A 21 21.19 -29.18 -18.41
CA ILE A 21 21.68 -29.79 -19.65
C ILE A 21 21.61 -31.31 -19.57
N TRP A 22 22.08 -31.89 -18.46
CA TRP A 22 22.01 -33.32 -18.21
C TRP A 22 20.57 -33.85 -18.18
N LEU A 23 19.68 -33.13 -17.50
CA LEU A 23 18.27 -33.52 -17.39
C LEU A 23 17.55 -33.44 -18.74
N LEU A 24 17.80 -32.39 -19.53
CA LEU A 24 17.23 -32.24 -20.87
C LEU A 24 17.78 -33.29 -21.84
N ASP A 25 19.07 -33.60 -21.77
CA ASP A 25 19.68 -34.66 -22.57
C ASP A 25 19.11 -36.04 -22.20
N TYR A 26 18.99 -36.34 -20.91
CA TYR A 26 18.36 -37.56 -20.42
C TYR A 26 16.90 -37.67 -20.88
N GLY A 27 16.12 -36.58 -20.73
CA GLY A 27 14.74 -36.50 -21.20
C GLY A 27 14.61 -36.76 -22.69
N SER A 28 15.51 -36.18 -23.51
CA SER A 28 15.50 -36.39 -24.96
C SER A 28 15.73 -37.84 -25.39
N ARG A 29 16.47 -38.62 -24.60
CA ARG A 29 16.83 -40.02 -24.91
C ARG A 29 15.82 -41.03 -24.36
N ASN A 30 15.20 -40.73 -23.22
CA ASN A 30 14.42 -41.70 -22.45
C ASN A 30 12.90 -41.46 -22.45
N LEU A 31 12.40 -40.29 -22.88
CA LEU A 31 10.96 -40.10 -23.04
C LEU A 31 10.46 -40.88 -24.26
N THR A 32 9.86 -42.05 -24.00
CA THR A 32 9.12 -42.82 -24.99
C THR A 32 7.71 -42.26 -25.12
N ALA A 33 7.48 -41.46 -26.17
CA ALA A 33 6.20 -41.24 -26.88
C ALA A 33 4.87 -41.10 -26.09
N THR A 34 4.84 -40.65 -24.83
CA THR A 34 3.59 -40.18 -24.24
C THR A 34 3.22 -38.85 -24.89
N LYS A 35 2.19 -38.84 -25.76
CA LYS A 35 1.82 -37.67 -26.57
C LYS A 35 1.05 -36.65 -25.73
N PHE A 36 1.70 -35.98 -24.80
CA PHE A 36 1.11 -34.83 -24.12
C PHE A 36 0.97 -33.67 -25.13
N LYS A 37 -0.28 -33.40 -25.53
CA LYS A 37 -0.66 -32.30 -26.42
C LYS A 37 -1.50 -31.30 -25.64
N LEU A 38 -1.13 -30.04 -25.72
CA LEU A 38 -1.89 -28.92 -25.14
C LEU A 38 -1.87 -27.76 -26.14
N TYR A 39 -3.05 -27.28 -26.54
CA TYR A 39 -3.21 -26.26 -27.59
C TYR A 39 -2.50 -26.64 -28.91
N GLY A 40 -2.52 -27.92 -29.25
CA GLY A 40 -1.87 -28.44 -30.47
C GLY A 40 -0.34 -28.58 -30.38
N ILE A 41 0.31 -28.11 -29.31
CA ILE A 41 1.77 -28.25 -29.10
C ILE A 41 2.06 -29.58 -28.39
N THR A 42 2.94 -30.40 -28.98
CA THR A 42 3.46 -31.63 -28.36
C THR A 42 4.65 -31.30 -27.47
N PHE A 43 4.47 -31.25 -26.16
CA PHE A 43 5.52 -30.89 -25.20
C PHE A 43 6.57 -31.99 -25.02
N THR A 44 6.19 -33.25 -25.21
CA THR A 44 7.06 -34.43 -25.06
C THR A 44 7.81 -34.80 -26.34
N ASN A 45 8.01 -33.84 -27.24
CA ASN A 45 8.78 -34.06 -28.46
C ASN A 45 10.30 -34.00 -28.14
N PRO A 46 11.08 -35.06 -28.43
CA PRO A 46 12.54 -35.06 -28.21
C PRO A 46 13.26 -33.86 -28.82
N LEU A 47 12.76 -33.31 -29.94
CA LEU A 47 13.34 -32.13 -30.58
C LEU A 47 13.26 -30.87 -29.71
N VAL A 48 12.18 -30.72 -28.93
CA VAL A 48 12.00 -29.58 -28.01
C VAL A 48 13.02 -29.67 -26.87
N PHE A 49 13.24 -30.87 -26.32
CA PHE A 49 14.25 -31.10 -25.30
C PHE A 49 15.67 -30.83 -25.82
N ILE A 50 15.99 -31.27 -27.03
CA ILE A 50 17.29 -31.00 -27.68
C ILE A 50 17.49 -29.50 -27.90
N SER A 51 16.47 -28.81 -28.43
CA SER A 51 16.53 -27.37 -28.66
C SER A 51 16.69 -26.58 -27.35
N ALA A 52 15.97 -26.97 -26.30
CA ALA A 52 16.12 -26.37 -24.97
C ALA A 52 17.52 -26.63 -24.39
N ARG A 53 18.05 -27.85 -24.54
CA ARG A 53 19.41 -28.22 -24.10
C ARG A 53 20.46 -27.33 -24.77
N ASP A 54 20.38 -27.21 -26.09
CA ASP A 54 21.33 -26.44 -26.88
C ASP A 54 21.27 -24.95 -26.54
N LEU A 55 20.07 -24.40 -26.26
CA LEU A 55 19.90 -23.04 -25.77
C LEU A 55 20.58 -22.83 -24.40
N VAL A 56 20.46 -23.78 -23.47
CA VAL A 56 21.12 -23.69 -22.15
C VAL A 56 22.65 -23.81 -22.30
N ILE A 57 23.15 -24.60 -23.24
CA ILE A 57 24.59 -24.68 -23.55
C ILE A 57 25.10 -23.32 -24.04
N VAL A 58 24.42 -22.71 -25.02
CA VAL A 58 24.79 -21.38 -25.53
C VAL A 58 24.75 -20.33 -24.42
N PHE A 59 23.70 -20.35 -23.59
CA PHE A 59 23.59 -19.46 -22.43
C PHE A 59 24.77 -19.62 -21.47
N THR A 60 25.18 -20.87 -21.19
CA THR A 60 26.33 -21.19 -20.33
C THR A 60 27.65 -20.67 -20.90
N LEU A 61 27.85 -20.79 -22.23
CA LEU A 61 29.03 -20.25 -22.91
C LEU A 61 29.09 -18.72 -22.83
N CYS A 62 27.94 -18.03 -22.78
CA CYS A 62 27.85 -16.58 -22.63
C CYS A 62 28.05 -16.08 -21.19
N PHE A 63 28.25 -16.96 -20.20
CA PHE A 63 28.43 -16.56 -18.79
C PHE A 63 29.46 -15.46 -18.53
N PRO A 64 30.66 -15.45 -19.16
CA PRO A 64 31.62 -14.38 -18.96
C PRO A 64 31.03 -12.99 -19.27
N ILE A 65 30.25 -12.87 -20.34
CA ILE A 65 29.59 -11.63 -20.77
C ILE A 65 28.42 -11.31 -19.83
N VAL A 66 27.58 -12.30 -19.54
CA VAL A 66 26.39 -12.18 -18.66
C VAL A 66 26.79 -11.69 -17.25
N PHE A 67 27.82 -12.29 -16.64
CA PHE A 67 28.33 -11.87 -15.32
C PHE A 67 29.15 -10.57 -15.37
N PHE A 68 29.73 -10.21 -16.52
CA PHE A 68 30.40 -8.93 -16.69
C PHE A 68 29.39 -7.78 -16.65
N ILE A 69 28.29 -7.92 -17.41
CA ILE A 69 27.18 -6.96 -17.47
C ILE A 69 26.36 -6.95 -16.16
N GLY A 70 26.46 -8.01 -15.35
CA GLY A 70 25.72 -8.12 -14.09
C GLY A 70 24.27 -8.55 -14.29
N LEU A 71 24.02 -9.35 -15.33
CA LEU A 71 22.69 -9.78 -15.74
C LEU A 71 22.12 -10.93 -14.90
N LEU A 72 22.89 -11.57 -14.01
CA LEU A 72 22.37 -12.60 -13.10
C LEU A 72 22.32 -12.09 -11.65
N PRO A 73 21.20 -12.27 -10.93
CA PRO A 73 21.05 -11.83 -9.54
C PRO A 73 21.86 -12.70 -8.57
N GLN A 74 21.88 -12.33 -7.28
CA GLN A 74 22.37 -13.23 -6.24
C GLN A 74 21.48 -14.47 -6.13
N VAL A 75 22.04 -15.61 -5.77
CA VAL A 75 21.31 -16.90 -5.69
C VAL A 75 20.09 -16.81 -4.77
N ASN A 76 20.23 -16.23 -3.58
CA ASN A 76 19.11 -16.06 -2.63
C ASN A 76 17.95 -15.30 -3.26
N THR A 77 18.27 -14.25 -4.00
CA THR A 77 17.29 -13.40 -4.65
C THR A 77 16.63 -14.09 -5.84
N PHE A 78 17.41 -14.84 -6.63
CA PHE A 78 16.88 -15.69 -7.69
C PHE A 78 15.88 -16.72 -7.14
N VAL A 79 16.25 -17.42 -6.07
CA VAL A 79 15.42 -18.47 -5.47
C VAL A 79 14.14 -17.88 -4.89
N MET A 80 14.23 -16.77 -4.14
CA MET A 80 13.05 -16.07 -3.61
C MET A 80 12.06 -15.75 -4.74
N TYR A 81 12.59 -15.15 -5.80
CA TYR A 81 11.80 -14.72 -6.94
C TYR A 81 11.21 -15.88 -7.74
N LEU A 82 11.98 -16.95 -7.95
CA LEU A 82 11.50 -18.15 -8.61
C LEU A 82 10.35 -18.78 -7.82
N CYS A 83 10.51 -18.94 -6.50
CA CYS A 83 9.46 -19.47 -5.64
C CYS A 83 8.22 -18.58 -5.64
N GLU A 84 8.38 -17.26 -5.54
CA GLU A 84 7.28 -16.29 -5.58
C GLU A 84 6.53 -16.34 -6.92
N GLN A 85 7.23 -16.31 -8.06
CA GLN A 85 6.61 -16.37 -9.39
C GLN A 85 5.90 -17.69 -9.63
N LEU A 86 6.49 -18.81 -9.20
CA LEU A 86 5.83 -20.11 -9.29
C LEU A 86 4.59 -20.16 -8.39
N ASP A 87 4.65 -19.64 -7.16
CA ASP A 87 3.50 -19.64 -6.25
C ASP A 87 2.34 -18.78 -6.79
N ILE A 88 2.62 -17.57 -7.28
CA ILE A 88 1.61 -16.67 -7.86
C ILE A 88 1.00 -17.28 -9.14
N HIS A 89 1.84 -17.75 -10.08
CA HIS A 89 1.34 -18.16 -11.39
C HIS A 89 0.84 -19.61 -11.44
N ILE A 90 1.35 -20.52 -10.61
CA ILE A 90 0.90 -21.91 -10.60
C ILE A 90 -0.18 -22.14 -9.55
N PHE A 91 -0.03 -21.57 -8.34
CA PHE A 91 -0.91 -21.86 -7.21
C PHE A 91 -1.83 -20.69 -6.80
N GLY A 92 -1.68 -19.51 -7.44
CA GLY A 92 -2.48 -18.32 -7.12
C GLY A 92 -2.09 -17.64 -5.80
N GLY A 93 -0.84 -17.80 -5.36
CA GLY A 93 -0.28 -17.17 -4.17
C GLY A 93 -0.09 -15.65 -4.30
N ASN A 94 0.45 -15.05 -3.24
CA ASN A 94 0.66 -13.61 -3.11
C ASN A 94 2.17 -13.29 -3.08
N ALA A 95 2.50 -12.00 -3.20
CA ALA A 95 3.88 -11.54 -3.11
C ALA A 95 4.48 -11.77 -1.71
N THR A 96 5.80 -11.97 -1.64
CA THR A 96 6.51 -12.29 -0.39
C THR A 96 7.63 -11.30 -0.08
N THR A 97 7.95 -11.15 1.21
CA THR A 97 8.92 -10.14 1.70
C THR A 97 10.32 -10.67 1.94
N SER A 98 10.49 -11.98 2.13
CA SER A 98 11.78 -12.62 2.41
C SER A 98 11.93 -13.97 1.73
N LEU A 99 13.17 -14.45 1.60
CA LEU A 99 13.46 -15.77 1.06
C LEU A 99 12.81 -16.90 1.88
N LEU A 100 12.83 -16.80 3.21
CA LEU A 100 12.21 -17.81 4.08
C LEU A 100 10.69 -17.84 3.88
N ALA A 101 10.06 -16.66 3.79
CA ALA A 101 8.63 -16.53 3.50
C ALA A 101 8.25 -17.11 2.12
N ALA A 102 9.05 -16.83 1.09
CA ALA A 102 8.85 -17.38 -0.26
C ALA A 102 8.92 -18.91 -0.28
N LEU A 103 9.91 -19.50 0.39
CA LEU A 103 10.06 -20.95 0.51
C LEU A 103 8.90 -21.56 1.31
N TYR A 104 8.53 -20.95 2.43
CA TYR A 104 7.43 -21.42 3.28
C TYR A 104 6.09 -21.43 2.52
N SER A 105 5.71 -20.30 1.89
CA SER A 105 4.47 -20.21 1.09
C SER A 105 4.45 -21.25 -0.03
N PHE A 106 5.55 -21.36 -0.78
CA PHE A 106 5.65 -22.33 -1.88
C PHE A 106 5.52 -23.79 -1.41
N ILE A 107 6.14 -24.14 -0.28
CA ILE A 107 6.02 -25.47 0.33
C ILE A 107 4.58 -25.73 0.79
N CYS A 108 3.94 -24.76 1.44
CA CYS A 108 2.53 -24.89 1.85
C CYS A 108 1.61 -25.16 0.65
N SER A 109 1.82 -24.47 -0.48
CA SER A 109 1.09 -24.73 -1.73
C SER A 109 1.32 -26.15 -2.27
N ILE A 110 2.57 -26.63 -2.27
CA ILE A 110 2.88 -28.01 -2.70
C ILE A 110 2.19 -29.04 -1.80
N VAL A 111 2.23 -28.85 -0.49
CA VAL A 111 1.57 -29.74 0.48
C VAL A 111 0.06 -29.76 0.25
N ALA A 112 -0.55 -28.60 0.04
CA ALA A 112 -1.98 -28.51 -0.24
C ALA A 112 -2.36 -29.24 -1.54
N VAL A 113 -1.58 -29.07 -2.62
CA VAL A 113 -1.81 -29.80 -3.87
C VAL A 113 -1.63 -31.30 -3.68
N ALA A 114 -0.61 -31.74 -2.94
CA ALA A 114 -0.38 -33.17 -2.69
C ALA A 114 -1.56 -33.82 -1.92
N LEU A 115 -2.11 -33.13 -0.92
CA LEU A 115 -3.27 -33.59 -0.16
C LEU A 115 -4.53 -33.68 -1.03
N LEU A 116 -4.80 -32.65 -1.83
CA LEU A 116 -5.97 -32.59 -2.70
C LEU A 116 -5.87 -33.54 -3.91
N TYR A 117 -4.66 -33.74 -4.44
CA TYR A 117 -4.37 -34.63 -5.56
C TYR A 117 -4.81 -36.07 -5.26
N GLY A 118 -4.52 -36.57 -4.06
CA GLY A 118 -4.91 -37.93 -3.68
C GLY A 118 -6.43 -38.17 -3.75
N LEU A 119 -7.22 -37.18 -3.33
CA LEU A 119 -8.68 -37.23 -3.40
C LEU A 119 -9.19 -37.11 -4.84
N CYS A 120 -8.61 -36.19 -5.63
CA CYS A 120 -8.96 -35.99 -7.03
C CYS A 120 -8.66 -37.24 -7.87
N TYR A 121 -7.45 -37.79 -7.73
CA TYR A 121 -7.02 -39.01 -8.43
C TYR A 121 -7.91 -40.21 -8.06
N GLY A 122 -8.19 -40.40 -6.77
CA GLY A 122 -9.08 -41.46 -6.31
C GLY A 122 -10.49 -41.34 -6.92
N ALA A 123 -10.98 -40.12 -7.10
CA ALA A 123 -12.30 -39.87 -7.67
C ALA A 123 -12.37 -40.03 -9.19
N LEU A 124 -11.23 -39.91 -9.90
CA LEU A 124 -11.11 -40.02 -11.35
C LEU A 124 -10.68 -41.43 -11.82
N LYS A 125 -10.29 -42.29 -10.88
CA LYS A 125 -9.85 -43.66 -11.17
C LYS A 125 -11.01 -44.55 -11.64
N ASP A 126 -12.18 -44.37 -11.04
CA ASP A 126 -13.40 -45.10 -11.41
C ASP A 126 -14.21 -44.30 -12.44
N SER A 127 -14.87 -44.98 -13.37
CA SER A 127 -15.72 -44.33 -14.38
C SER A 127 -16.95 -43.71 -13.72
N TRP A 128 -17.25 -42.46 -14.07
CA TRP A 128 -18.42 -41.75 -13.56
C TRP A 128 -19.67 -42.27 -14.26
N ASP A 129 -20.69 -42.69 -13.50
CA ASP A 129 -22.00 -42.97 -14.07
C ASP A 129 -22.64 -41.63 -14.47
N GLY A 130 -23.07 -41.48 -15.73
CA GLY A 130 -23.52 -40.19 -16.29
C GLY A 130 -24.70 -39.50 -15.59
N GLN A 131 -25.27 -40.09 -14.53
CA GLN A 131 -26.30 -39.48 -13.68
C GLN A 131 -25.79 -39.06 -12.29
N HIS A 132 -24.63 -39.55 -11.83
CA HIS A 132 -24.13 -39.31 -10.48
C HIS A 132 -22.64 -38.97 -10.48
N ILE A 133 -22.32 -37.78 -9.98
CA ILE A 133 -20.94 -37.40 -9.65
C ILE A 133 -20.48 -38.24 -8.45
N PRO A 134 -19.27 -38.84 -8.48
CA PRO A 134 -18.73 -39.54 -7.32
C PRO A 134 -18.68 -38.64 -6.09
N VAL A 135 -19.12 -39.17 -4.95
CA VAL A 135 -19.09 -38.46 -3.66
C VAL A 135 -17.66 -38.00 -3.33
N LEU A 136 -16.66 -38.82 -3.65
CA LEU A 136 -15.24 -38.50 -3.44
C LEU A 136 -14.80 -37.24 -4.22
N PHE A 137 -15.32 -37.05 -5.45
CA PHE A 137 -15.05 -35.83 -6.23
C PHE A 137 -15.72 -34.60 -5.59
N SER A 138 -16.91 -34.78 -5.00
CA SER A 138 -17.60 -33.71 -4.27
C SER A 138 -16.86 -33.34 -2.97
N ILE A 139 -16.29 -34.33 -2.26
CA ILE A 139 -15.42 -34.09 -1.09
C ILE A 139 -14.18 -33.30 -1.51
N PHE A 140 -13.54 -33.70 -2.60
CA PHE A 140 -12.42 -32.94 -3.19
C PHE A 140 -12.81 -31.49 -3.47
N CYS A 141 -13.96 -31.25 -4.11
CA CYS A 141 -14.43 -29.90 -4.42
C CYS A 141 -14.68 -29.04 -3.17
N GLY A 142 -15.32 -29.58 -2.14
CA GLY A 142 -15.52 -28.86 -0.86
C GLY A 142 -14.21 -28.52 -0.16
N LEU A 143 -13.28 -29.49 -0.08
CA LEU A 143 -11.96 -29.27 0.51
C LEU A 143 -11.10 -28.32 -0.31
N LEU A 144 -11.19 -28.38 -1.64
CA LEU A 144 -10.48 -27.47 -2.54
C LEU A 144 -10.85 -26.01 -2.25
N VAL A 145 -12.14 -25.69 -2.14
CA VAL A 145 -12.59 -24.33 -1.81
C VAL A 145 -12.14 -23.92 -0.40
N ALA A 146 -12.25 -24.82 0.58
CA ALA A 146 -11.83 -24.54 1.96
C ALA A 146 -10.31 -24.31 2.09
N VAL A 147 -9.50 -25.12 1.42
CA VAL A 147 -8.02 -25.01 1.42
C VAL A 147 -7.57 -23.78 0.65
N SER A 148 -8.17 -23.49 -0.53
CA SER A 148 -7.92 -22.25 -1.26
C SER A 148 -8.24 -21.01 -0.41
N TYR A 149 -9.35 -21.03 0.32
CA TYR A 149 -9.73 -19.97 1.23
C TYR A 149 -8.69 -19.78 2.35
N HIS A 150 -8.28 -20.87 2.99
CA HIS A 150 -7.26 -20.81 4.05
C HIS A 150 -5.93 -20.24 3.55
N LEU A 151 -5.41 -20.77 2.43
CA LEU A 151 -4.15 -20.34 1.84
C LEU A 151 -4.17 -18.91 1.29
N SER A 152 -5.34 -18.36 0.97
CA SER A 152 -5.49 -16.96 0.56
C SER A 152 -5.34 -15.97 1.72
N ARG A 153 -5.62 -16.42 2.96
CA ARG A 153 -5.60 -15.61 4.19
C ARG A 153 -4.36 -15.80 5.05
N GLN A 154 -3.63 -16.89 4.82
CA GLN A 154 -2.39 -17.18 5.53
C GLN A 154 -1.32 -16.13 5.21
N SER A 155 -0.67 -15.59 6.24
CA SER A 155 0.45 -14.66 6.07
C SER A 155 1.67 -15.40 5.50
N SER A 156 2.40 -14.75 4.59
CA SER A 156 3.62 -15.31 4.01
C SER A 156 4.77 -15.38 5.00
N ASP A 157 4.83 -14.48 6.00
CA ASP A 157 5.86 -14.51 7.04
C ASP A 157 5.55 -15.55 8.13
N PRO A 158 6.36 -16.63 8.27
CA PRO A 158 6.15 -17.65 9.29
C PRO A 158 6.59 -17.21 10.68
N SER A 159 7.26 -16.07 10.83
CA SER A 159 7.93 -15.67 12.08
C SER A 159 6.97 -15.55 13.26
N VAL A 160 5.80 -14.94 13.05
CA VAL A 160 4.80 -14.75 14.12
C VAL A 160 4.16 -16.08 14.49
N LEU A 161 3.81 -16.91 13.49
CA LEU A 161 3.26 -18.25 13.70
C LEU A 161 4.24 -19.15 14.46
N PHE A 162 5.51 -19.15 14.06
CA PHE A 162 6.55 -19.91 14.76
C PHE A 162 6.73 -19.41 16.19
N SER A 163 6.67 -18.09 16.43
CA SER A 163 6.73 -17.52 17.78
C SER A 163 5.54 -17.93 18.65
N LEU A 164 4.34 -18.04 18.06
CA LEU A 164 3.13 -18.51 18.72
C LEU A 164 3.27 -19.98 19.10
N VAL A 165 3.68 -20.83 18.15
CA VAL A 165 3.94 -22.25 18.35
C VAL A 165 5.02 -22.46 19.43
N GLN A 166 6.12 -21.71 19.34
CA GLN A 166 7.19 -21.76 20.34
C GLN A 166 6.68 -21.35 21.73
N SER A 167 5.86 -20.31 21.83
CA SER A 167 5.30 -19.87 23.12
C SER A 167 4.36 -20.89 23.77
N LYS A 168 3.67 -21.70 22.96
CA LYS A 168 2.76 -22.76 23.43
C LYS A 168 3.49 -24.07 23.75
N ILE A 169 4.53 -24.41 23.00
CA ILE A 169 5.32 -25.64 23.19
C ILE A 169 6.38 -25.46 24.29
N PHE A 170 7.03 -24.30 24.32
CA PHE A 170 8.06 -23.93 25.29
C PHE A 170 7.65 -22.63 25.98
N PRO A 171 6.78 -22.68 27.00
CA PRO A 171 6.49 -21.52 27.81
C PRO A 171 7.80 -21.06 28.45
N LYS A 172 8.35 -19.94 27.98
CA LYS A 172 9.54 -19.35 28.59
C LYS A 172 9.15 -18.87 29.98
N THR A 173 9.74 -19.46 31.02
CA THR A 173 9.79 -18.87 32.35
C THR A 173 10.61 -17.59 32.22
N GLU A 174 9.98 -16.41 32.32
CA GLU A 174 10.69 -15.14 32.26
C GLU A 174 11.59 -15.01 33.49
N GLU A 175 12.90 -15.22 33.33
CA GLU A 175 13.90 -14.79 34.32
C GLU A 175 13.91 -13.26 34.33
N LYS A 176 13.21 -12.67 35.30
CA LYS A 176 13.33 -11.25 35.63
C LYS A 176 14.73 -11.01 36.19
N ASN A 177 15.61 -10.38 35.41
CA ASN A 177 16.83 -9.78 35.95
C ASN A 177 16.42 -8.54 36.79
N PRO A 178 16.67 -8.52 38.11
CA PRO A 178 16.18 -7.45 39.00
C PRO A 178 16.86 -6.08 38.81
N GLU A 179 17.92 -5.98 38.01
CA GLU A 179 18.82 -4.81 37.97
C GLU A 179 18.62 -3.88 36.76
N ASP A 180 17.66 -4.14 35.86
CA ASP A 180 17.40 -3.28 34.71
C ASP A 180 16.09 -2.46 34.88
N PRO A 181 16.16 -1.16 35.22
CA PRO A 181 14.98 -0.30 35.41
C PRO A 181 14.18 -0.06 34.11
N LEU A 182 14.64 -0.55 32.95
CA LEU A 182 13.91 -0.52 31.68
C LEU A 182 13.07 -1.79 31.42
N SER A 183 13.16 -2.80 32.28
CA SER A 183 12.37 -4.03 32.16
C SER A 183 10.87 -3.87 32.49
N GLU A 184 10.45 -2.73 33.05
CA GLU A 184 9.05 -2.44 33.35
C GLU A 184 8.21 -2.01 32.13
N VAL A 185 8.83 -1.45 31.07
CA VAL A 185 8.10 -1.07 29.83
C VAL A 185 8.17 -2.21 28.82
N LYS A 186 7.37 -3.25 29.03
CA LYS A 186 7.22 -4.36 28.09
C LYS A 186 6.39 -3.90 26.89
N ASP A 187 6.98 -3.95 25.69
CA ASP A 187 6.26 -3.66 24.45
C ASP A 187 5.05 -4.60 24.32
N PRO A 188 3.80 -4.08 24.24
CA PRO A 188 2.60 -4.91 24.12
C PRO A 188 2.43 -5.49 22.71
N LEU A 189 3.14 -4.97 21.70
CA LEU A 189 2.93 -5.32 20.29
C LEU A 189 3.17 -6.81 19.97
N PRO A 190 4.23 -7.48 20.47
CA PRO A 190 4.47 -8.90 20.19
C PRO A 190 3.35 -9.80 20.72
N GLU A 191 2.76 -9.45 21.87
CA GLU A 191 1.67 -10.20 22.49
C GLU A 191 0.36 -9.96 21.74
N LYS A 192 0.04 -8.70 21.40
CA LYS A 192 -1.10 -8.35 20.55
C LYS A 192 -1.04 -9.08 19.20
N LEU A 193 0.12 -9.11 18.53
CA LEU A 193 0.29 -9.82 17.26
C LEU A 193 0.05 -11.33 17.39
N ARG A 194 0.54 -11.95 18.47
CA ARG A 194 0.31 -13.38 18.73
C ARG A 194 -1.17 -13.68 18.97
N ASN A 195 -1.85 -12.86 19.76
CA ASN A 195 -3.28 -13.00 20.03
C ASN A 195 -4.09 -12.83 18.74
N SER A 196 -3.80 -11.81 17.92
CA SER A 196 -4.45 -11.60 16.63
C SER A 196 -4.23 -12.76 15.66
N VAL A 197 -3.04 -13.34 15.59
CA VAL A 197 -2.79 -14.54 14.75
C VAL A 197 -3.55 -15.75 15.29
N SER A 198 -3.59 -15.94 16.61
CA SER A 198 -4.34 -17.03 17.24
C SER A 198 -5.84 -16.94 16.96
N GLU A 199 -6.45 -15.78 17.16
CA GLU A 199 -7.87 -15.54 16.87
C GLU A 199 -8.18 -15.73 15.38
N ARG A 200 -7.31 -15.25 14.49
CA ARG A 200 -7.45 -15.47 13.05
C ARG A 200 -7.43 -16.95 12.68
N LEU A 201 -6.50 -17.74 13.23
CA LEU A 201 -6.42 -19.18 12.95
C LEU A 201 -7.66 -19.94 13.45
N GLN A 202 -8.17 -19.59 14.64
CA GLN A 202 -9.41 -20.17 15.16
C GLN A 202 -10.62 -19.82 14.27
N SER A 203 -10.73 -18.55 13.91
CA SER A 203 -11.80 -18.04 13.04
C SER A 203 -11.73 -18.64 11.63
N ASP A 204 -10.53 -18.87 11.10
CA ASP A 204 -10.32 -19.49 9.80
C ASP A 204 -10.64 -20.99 9.83
N LEU A 205 -10.28 -21.70 10.91
CA LEU A 205 -10.65 -23.10 11.07
C LEU A 205 -12.16 -23.31 11.03
N VAL A 206 -12.92 -22.50 11.79
CA VAL A 206 -14.40 -22.58 11.81
C VAL A 206 -14.98 -22.31 10.44
N VAL A 207 -14.54 -21.23 9.77
CA VAL A 207 -15.08 -20.85 8.46
C VAL A 207 -14.67 -21.84 7.36
N CYS A 208 -13.46 -22.39 7.39
CA CYS A 208 -13.05 -23.44 6.46
C CYS A 208 -13.93 -24.69 6.58
N ILE A 209 -14.34 -25.09 7.79
CA ILE A 209 -15.28 -26.20 7.98
C ILE A 209 -16.64 -25.86 7.37
N VAL A 210 -17.17 -24.66 7.66
CA VAL A 210 -18.46 -24.20 7.12
C VAL A 210 -18.43 -24.15 5.58
N ILE A 211 -17.40 -23.53 5.00
CA ILE A 211 -17.19 -23.45 3.54
C ILE A 211 -17.08 -24.86 2.95
N GLY A 212 -16.28 -25.74 3.56
CA GLY A 212 -16.08 -27.10 3.09
C GLY A 212 -17.38 -27.90 3.04
N VAL A 213 -18.18 -27.85 4.11
CA VAL A 213 -19.49 -28.53 4.18
C VAL A 213 -20.49 -27.93 3.20
N LEU A 214 -20.56 -26.60 3.11
CA LEU A 214 -21.49 -25.90 2.23
C LEU A 214 -21.21 -26.20 0.76
N TYR A 215 -19.96 -26.10 0.32
CA TYR A 215 -19.61 -26.38 -1.07
C TYR A 215 -19.63 -27.86 -1.41
N PHE A 216 -19.35 -28.74 -0.45
CA PHE A 216 -19.61 -30.17 -0.59
C PHE A 216 -21.11 -30.43 -0.83
N ALA A 217 -21.99 -29.83 -0.02
CA ALA A 217 -23.44 -29.99 -0.13
C ALA A 217 -23.97 -29.46 -1.48
N ILE A 218 -23.47 -28.30 -1.94
CA ILE A 218 -23.83 -27.77 -3.26
C ILE A 218 -23.36 -28.70 -4.37
N HIS A 219 -22.11 -29.19 -4.31
CA HIS A 219 -21.57 -30.04 -5.38
C HIS A 219 -22.28 -31.41 -5.46
N VAL A 220 -22.59 -32.03 -4.31
CA VAL A 220 -23.30 -33.32 -4.27
C VAL A 220 -24.78 -33.19 -4.68
N SER A 221 -25.38 -32.00 -4.55
CA SER A 221 -26.78 -31.73 -4.92
C SER A 221 -27.10 -31.77 -6.42
N THR A 222 -26.14 -32.20 -7.27
CA THR A 222 -26.24 -32.36 -8.73
C THR A 222 -26.65 -31.09 -9.50
N VAL A 223 -26.67 -29.92 -8.86
CA VAL A 223 -26.99 -28.64 -9.50
C VAL A 223 -26.11 -28.36 -10.73
N PHE A 224 -24.84 -28.74 -10.67
CA PHE A 224 -23.88 -28.54 -11.77
C PHE A 224 -24.08 -29.48 -12.96
N THR A 225 -24.89 -30.55 -12.85
CA THR A 225 -25.23 -31.43 -13.97
C THR A 225 -26.63 -31.16 -14.49
N VAL A 226 -27.61 -30.97 -13.60
CA VAL A 226 -29.03 -30.83 -13.96
C VAL A 226 -29.35 -29.48 -14.60
N LEU A 227 -28.74 -28.38 -14.14
CA LEU A 227 -29.05 -27.03 -14.67
C LEU A 227 -28.21 -26.65 -15.90
N GLN A 228 -27.42 -27.57 -16.45
CA GLN A 228 -26.67 -27.31 -17.68
C GLN A 228 -27.60 -27.30 -18.91
N PRO A 229 -27.38 -26.41 -19.90
CA PRO A 229 -26.30 -25.42 -20.01
C PRO A 229 -26.65 -24.04 -19.41
N ALA A 230 -27.87 -23.84 -18.92
CA ALA A 230 -28.36 -22.53 -18.48
C ALA A 230 -27.51 -21.95 -17.33
N LEU A 231 -27.08 -22.79 -16.38
CA LEU A 231 -26.25 -22.38 -15.24
C LEU A 231 -24.96 -21.66 -15.66
N LYS A 232 -24.28 -22.15 -16.71
CA LYS A 232 -23.03 -21.54 -17.23
C LYS A 232 -23.25 -20.09 -17.66
N TYR A 233 -24.24 -19.86 -18.50
CA TYR A 233 -24.53 -18.52 -19.02
C TYR A 233 -24.98 -17.57 -17.91
N VAL A 234 -25.77 -18.06 -16.95
CA VAL A 234 -26.19 -17.27 -15.78
C VAL A 234 -24.98 -16.86 -14.95
N LEU A 235 -24.08 -17.80 -14.61
CA LEU A 235 -22.90 -17.51 -13.80
C LEU A 235 -21.93 -16.54 -14.50
N TYR A 236 -21.68 -16.70 -15.79
CA TYR A 236 -20.82 -15.78 -16.54
C TYR A 236 -21.43 -14.38 -16.68
N THR A 237 -22.74 -14.28 -16.92
CA THR A 237 -23.43 -12.98 -16.97
C THR A 237 -23.39 -12.31 -15.61
N LEU A 238 -23.58 -13.08 -14.54
CA LEU A 238 -23.56 -12.58 -13.16
C LEU A 238 -22.18 -12.03 -12.77
N VAL A 239 -21.09 -12.76 -13.05
CA VAL A 239 -19.72 -12.26 -12.76
C VAL A 239 -19.37 -11.04 -13.62
N GLY A 240 -19.81 -11.01 -14.88
CA GLY A 240 -19.59 -9.85 -15.75
C GLY A 240 -20.30 -8.61 -15.22
N PHE A 241 -21.58 -8.73 -14.83
CA PHE A 241 -22.35 -7.63 -14.29
C PHE A 241 -21.86 -7.18 -12.92
N VAL A 242 -21.72 -8.10 -11.95
CA VAL A 242 -21.27 -7.78 -10.59
C VAL A 242 -19.83 -7.24 -10.62
N GLY A 243 -18.94 -7.85 -11.39
CA GLY A 243 -17.55 -7.39 -11.54
C GLY A 243 -17.46 -6.00 -12.19
N PHE A 244 -18.24 -5.74 -13.24
CA PHE A 244 -18.30 -4.42 -13.88
C PHE A 244 -18.82 -3.34 -12.93
N VAL A 245 -19.90 -3.60 -12.19
CA VAL A 245 -20.43 -2.65 -11.21
C VAL A 245 -19.43 -2.40 -10.09
N THR A 246 -18.82 -3.46 -9.56
CA THR A 246 -17.95 -3.42 -8.38
C THR A 246 -16.59 -2.80 -8.66
N HIS A 247 -15.93 -3.20 -9.75
CA HIS A 247 -14.54 -2.81 -10.02
C HIS A 247 -14.40 -1.68 -11.03
N TYR A 248 -15.43 -1.41 -11.85
CA TYR A 248 -15.40 -0.31 -12.82
C TYR A 248 -16.34 0.83 -12.44
N VAL A 249 -17.65 0.58 -12.31
CA VAL A 249 -18.63 1.68 -12.12
C VAL A 249 -18.47 2.36 -10.77
N LEU A 250 -18.52 1.61 -9.66
CA LEU A 250 -18.46 2.17 -8.30
C LEU A 250 -17.18 2.99 -8.04
N PRO A 251 -15.98 2.55 -8.45
CA PRO A 251 -14.79 3.39 -8.32
C PRO A 251 -14.83 4.65 -9.20
N GLN A 252 -15.40 4.58 -10.42
CA GLN A 252 -15.45 5.74 -11.32
C GLN A 252 -16.37 6.84 -10.82
N VAL A 253 -17.56 6.49 -10.28
CA VAL A 253 -18.51 7.47 -9.73
C VAL A 253 -18.02 8.17 -8.46
N ARG A 254 -17.03 7.56 -7.78
CA ARG A 254 -16.34 8.10 -6.60
C ARG A 254 -15.13 8.98 -6.94
N LYS A 255 -14.62 8.95 -8.18
CA LYS A 255 -13.50 9.82 -8.55
C LYS A 255 -13.95 11.28 -8.50
N GLN A 256 -13.02 12.19 -8.25
CA GLN A 256 -13.27 13.64 -8.26
C GLN A 256 -13.87 14.11 -9.60
N LEU A 257 -13.38 13.56 -10.71
CA LEU A 257 -13.85 13.85 -12.07
C LEU A 257 -14.27 12.54 -12.77
N PRO A 258 -15.48 12.01 -12.49
CA PRO A 258 -15.96 10.77 -13.09
C PRO A 258 -15.94 10.83 -14.63
N TRP A 259 -15.22 9.90 -15.25
CA TRP A 259 -14.95 9.84 -16.70
C TRP A 259 -14.43 11.15 -17.32
N HIS A 260 -13.99 12.11 -16.52
CA HIS A 260 -13.75 13.50 -16.92
C HIS A 260 -14.98 14.20 -17.55
N CYS A 261 -16.18 13.62 -17.44
CA CYS A 261 -17.43 14.20 -17.93
C CYS A 261 -18.14 15.06 -16.87
N PHE A 262 -17.86 14.80 -15.58
CA PHE A 262 -18.48 15.50 -14.46
C PHE A 262 -17.41 16.27 -13.67
N SER A 263 -17.76 17.46 -13.19
CA SER A 263 -16.85 18.33 -12.42
C SER A 263 -16.72 17.97 -10.94
N HIS A 264 -17.59 17.08 -10.45
CA HIS A 264 -17.64 16.64 -9.06
C HIS A 264 -17.96 15.14 -8.98
N PRO A 265 -17.59 14.46 -7.89
CA PRO A 265 -17.98 13.07 -7.66
C PRO A 265 -19.50 12.96 -7.56
N LEU A 266 -20.03 11.87 -8.14
CA LEU A 266 -21.47 11.57 -8.09
C LEU A 266 -21.86 10.97 -6.74
N LEU A 267 -21.00 10.12 -6.17
CA LEU A 267 -21.14 9.57 -4.82
C LEU A 267 -20.24 10.34 -3.86
N LYS A 268 -20.82 11.31 -3.16
CA LYS A 268 -20.12 12.15 -2.17
C LYS A 268 -20.17 11.51 -0.78
N THR A 269 -19.07 11.63 -0.04
CA THR A 269 -19.05 11.35 1.40
C THR A 269 -19.82 12.43 2.16
N LEU A 270 -20.23 12.13 3.38
CA LEU A 270 -20.95 13.08 4.24
C LEU A 270 -20.05 14.27 4.62
N GLU A 271 -18.74 14.01 4.66
CA GLU A 271 -17.68 14.95 5.01
C GLU A 271 -17.24 15.83 3.82
N TYR A 272 -17.71 15.57 2.60
CA TYR A 272 -17.24 16.26 1.38
C TYR A 272 -17.35 17.79 1.44
N ASN A 273 -18.39 18.32 2.10
CA ASN A 273 -18.60 19.76 2.26
C ASN A 273 -18.06 20.32 3.59
N GLN A 274 -17.38 19.51 4.41
CA GLN A 274 -16.89 19.94 5.72
C GLN A 274 -15.49 20.54 5.61
N TYR A 275 -15.29 21.70 6.25
CA TYR A 275 -14.01 22.41 6.27
C TYR A 275 -12.93 21.68 7.10
N GLU A 276 -13.32 21.09 8.23
CA GLU A 276 -12.50 20.21 9.06
C GLU A 276 -13.37 19.09 9.63
N VAL A 277 -12.95 17.85 9.40
CA VAL A 277 -13.65 16.67 9.90
C VAL A 277 -13.40 16.55 11.41
N ARG A 278 -14.43 16.82 12.22
CA ARG A 278 -14.33 16.77 13.69
C ARG A 278 -14.48 15.36 14.26
N ASN A 279 -15.15 14.47 13.53
CA ASN A 279 -15.52 13.13 13.99
C ASN A 279 -14.86 12.03 13.12
N ALA A 280 -15.07 10.75 13.45
CA ALA A 280 -14.69 9.66 12.54
C ALA A 280 -15.51 9.72 11.26
N ALA A 281 -14.89 9.38 10.11
CA ALA A 281 -15.60 9.34 8.84
C ALA A 281 -16.67 8.26 8.90
N THR A 282 -17.88 8.62 8.49
CA THR A 282 -19.03 7.72 8.56
C THR A 282 -19.07 6.80 7.33
N MET A 283 -19.31 5.50 7.55
CA MET A 283 -19.38 4.54 6.44
C MET A 283 -20.68 4.72 5.66
N MET A 284 -20.56 5.11 4.39
CA MET A 284 -21.70 5.43 3.53
C MET A 284 -22.38 4.16 2.98
N TRP A 285 -23.65 4.27 2.56
CA TRP A 285 -24.41 3.13 2.03
C TRP A 285 -23.75 2.46 0.81
N PHE A 286 -23.10 3.25 -0.05
CA PHE A 286 -22.43 2.75 -1.25
C PHE A 286 -21.13 2.01 -0.94
N GLU A 287 -20.48 2.31 0.19
CA GLU A 287 -19.31 1.57 0.67
C GLU A 287 -19.73 0.23 1.23
N LYS A 288 -20.82 0.20 2.01
CA LYS A 288 -21.46 -1.05 2.46
C LYS A 288 -21.86 -1.91 1.27
N LEU A 289 -22.48 -1.31 0.24
CA LEU A 289 -22.84 -2.01 -1.00
C LEU A 289 -21.61 -2.59 -1.69
N HIS A 290 -20.52 -1.82 -1.84
CA HIS A 290 -19.29 -2.29 -2.46
C HIS A 290 -18.71 -3.52 -1.74
N VAL A 291 -18.66 -3.47 -0.41
CA VAL A 291 -18.18 -4.61 0.40
C VAL A 291 -19.10 -5.83 0.26
N TRP A 292 -20.43 -5.64 0.25
CA TRP A 292 -21.38 -6.74 0.01
C TRP A 292 -21.23 -7.35 -1.39
N LEU A 293 -21.03 -6.53 -2.42
CA LEU A 293 -20.79 -7.01 -3.78
C LEU A 293 -19.49 -7.81 -3.86
N LEU A 294 -18.39 -7.30 -3.26
CA LEU A 294 -17.12 -8.03 -3.16
C LEU A 294 -17.29 -9.37 -2.44
N PHE A 295 -18.08 -9.40 -1.36
CA PHE A 295 -18.35 -10.65 -0.66
C PHE A 295 -19.04 -11.68 -1.56
N VAL A 296 -20.14 -11.27 -2.21
CA VAL A 296 -20.90 -12.14 -3.10
C VAL A 296 -20.03 -12.61 -4.26
N GLU A 297 -19.22 -11.71 -4.82
CA GLU A 297 -18.29 -12.03 -5.89
C GLU A 297 -17.26 -13.09 -5.47
N LYS A 298 -16.53 -12.85 -4.37
CA LYS A 298 -15.46 -13.73 -3.86
C LYS A 298 -15.95 -15.06 -3.31
N ASN A 299 -17.02 -15.04 -2.52
CA ASN A 299 -17.42 -16.17 -1.69
C ASN A 299 -18.59 -16.95 -2.26
N ILE A 300 -19.22 -16.50 -3.34
CA ILE A 300 -20.35 -17.17 -3.99
C ILE A 300 -20.08 -17.33 -5.49
N ILE A 301 -19.92 -16.22 -6.22
CA ILE A 301 -19.87 -16.26 -7.70
C ILE A 301 -18.63 -16.99 -8.22
N TYR A 302 -17.42 -16.61 -7.80
CA TYR A 302 -16.19 -17.26 -8.28
C TYR A 302 -16.11 -18.75 -7.92
N PRO A 303 -16.37 -19.18 -6.68
CA PRO A 303 -16.37 -20.59 -6.34
C PRO A 303 -17.38 -21.40 -7.17
N LEU A 304 -18.59 -20.88 -7.39
CA LEU A 304 -19.58 -21.56 -8.23
C LEU A 304 -19.12 -21.70 -9.69
N ILE A 305 -18.47 -20.68 -10.27
CA ILE A 305 -17.90 -20.77 -11.62
C ILE A 305 -16.81 -21.84 -11.67
N VAL A 306 -15.85 -21.82 -10.74
CA VAL A 306 -14.74 -22.78 -10.76
C VAL A 306 -15.25 -24.21 -10.54
N LEU A 307 -16.15 -24.43 -9.58
CA LEU A 307 -16.78 -25.74 -9.36
C LEU A 307 -17.53 -26.22 -10.60
N ASN A 308 -18.30 -25.35 -11.24
CA ASN A 308 -19.00 -25.66 -12.47
C ASN A 308 -18.05 -26.12 -13.60
N GLU A 309 -16.91 -25.43 -13.78
CA GLU A 309 -15.92 -25.84 -14.78
C GLU A 309 -15.15 -27.10 -14.39
N LEU A 310 -14.91 -27.31 -13.10
CA LEU A 310 -14.33 -28.56 -12.58
C LEU A 310 -15.24 -29.74 -12.89
N SER A 311 -16.54 -29.67 -12.55
CA SER A 311 -17.50 -30.74 -12.82
C SER A 311 -17.64 -31.02 -14.32
N SER A 312 -17.61 -29.98 -15.16
CA SER A 312 -17.78 -30.12 -16.60
C SER A 312 -16.52 -30.60 -17.33
N SER A 313 -15.32 -30.30 -16.83
CA SER A 313 -14.05 -30.55 -17.55
C SER A 313 -13.31 -31.79 -17.04
N ALA A 314 -13.60 -32.27 -15.83
CA ALA A 314 -12.82 -33.29 -15.15
C ALA A 314 -12.65 -34.60 -15.95
N GLU A 315 -13.75 -35.22 -16.42
CA GLU A 315 -13.69 -36.44 -17.23
C GLU A 315 -12.94 -36.24 -18.55
N THR A 316 -13.14 -35.09 -19.20
CA THR A 316 -12.52 -34.80 -20.50
C THR A 316 -11.01 -34.63 -20.35
N ILE A 317 -10.58 -33.97 -19.28
CA ILE A 317 -9.16 -33.77 -18.95
C ILE A 317 -8.50 -35.10 -18.56
N ALA A 318 -9.17 -35.89 -17.69
CA ALA A 318 -8.66 -37.18 -17.23
C ALA A 318 -8.71 -38.30 -18.29
N SER A 319 -9.31 -38.03 -19.45
CA SER A 319 -9.41 -39.01 -20.53
C SER A 319 -8.03 -39.37 -21.11
N PRO A 320 -7.81 -40.63 -21.56
CA PRO A 320 -6.55 -41.04 -22.18
C PRO A 320 -6.21 -40.33 -23.49
N LYS A 321 -7.18 -39.59 -24.05
CA LYS A 321 -6.99 -38.81 -25.28
C LYS A 321 -6.32 -37.45 -25.01
N LYS A 322 -6.33 -36.98 -23.75
CA LYS A 322 -5.78 -35.67 -23.35
C LYS A 322 -4.57 -35.82 -22.43
N LEU A 323 -4.80 -35.86 -21.12
CA LEU A 323 -3.75 -35.77 -20.10
C LEU A 323 -3.55 -37.08 -19.32
N ASP A 324 -4.31 -38.15 -19.61
CA ASP A 324 -4.41 -39.33 -18.75
C ASP A 324 -4.90 -38.99 -17.32
N THR A 325 -5.26 -40.02 -16.54
CA THR A 325 -5.87 -39.82 -15.22
C THR A 325 -4.89 -39.20 -14.21
N GLU A 326 -3.60 -39.59 -14.25
CA GLU A 326 -2.58 -39.11 -13.31
C GLU A 326 -2.27 -37.61 -13.50
N LEU A 327 -1.88 -37.21 -14.72
CA LEU A 327 -1.55 -35.82 -15.00
C LEU A 327 -2.82 -34.95 -15.05
N GLY A 328 -3.95 -35.52 -15.48
CA GLY A 328 -5.26 -34.87 -15.45
C GLY A 328 -5.69 -34.48 -14.03
N ALA A 329 -5.61 -35.40 -13.07
CA ALA A 329 -5.94 -35.12 -11.67
C ALA A 329 -5.05 -34.03 -11.05
N LEU A 330 -3.76 -34.03 -11.39
CA LEU A 330 -2.81 -32.99 -10.96
C LEU A 330 -3.18 -31.63 -11.55
N MET A 331 -3.43 -31.56 -12.86
CA MET A 331 -3.80 -30.32 -13.55
C MET A 331 -5.14 -29.75 -13.05
N ILE A 332 -6.14 -30.60 -12.82
CA ILE A 332 -7.43 -30.19 -12.24
C ILE A 332 -7.23 -29.57 -10.85
N THR A 333 -6.39 -30.21 -10.02
CA THR A 333 -6.09 -29.74 -8.66
C THR A 333 -5.36 -28.39 -8.69
N ILE A 334 -4.33 -28.26 -9.52
CA ILE A 334 -3.56 -27.02 -9.66
C ILE A 334 -4.43 -25.89 -10.23
N ALA A 335 -5.19 -26.18 -11.28
CA ALA A 335 -6.06 -25.19 -11.92
C ALA A 335 -7.15 -24.69 -10.98
N GLY A 336 -7.83 -25.62 -10.30
CA GLY A 336 -8.83 -25.30 -9.29
C GLY A 336 -8.25 -24.47 -8.14
N LEU A 337 -7.10 -24.89 -7.59
CA LEU A 337 -6.44 -24.20 -6.48
C LEU A 337 -6.08 -22.76 -6.88
N LYS A 338 -5.43 -22.59 -8.04
CA LYS A 338 -5.05 -21.28 -8.57
C LYS A 338 -6.25 -20.37 -8.74
N LEU A 339 -7.27 -20.81 -9.49
CA LEU A 339 -8.42 -19.98 -9.83
C LEU A 339 -9.18 -19.54 -8.57
N LEU A 340 -9.38 -20.44 -7.61
CA LEU A 340 -10.04 -20.12 -6.34
C LEU A 340 -9.16 -19.22 -5.46
N ARG A 341 -7.89 -19.57 -5.25
CA ARG A 341 -6.99 -18.79 -4.39
C ARG A 341 -6.77 -17.38 -4.95
N SER A 342 -6.58 -17.23 -6.26
CA SER A 342 -6.49 -15.91 -6.91
C SER A 342 -7.78 -15.10 -6.79
N SER A 343 -8.95 -15.75 -6.86
CA SER A 343 -10.24 -15.07 -6.69
C SER A 343 -10.45 -14.55 -5.27
N PHE A 344 -10.00 -15.30 -4.25
CA PHE A 344 -10.04 -14.85 -2.86
C PHE A 344 -9.04 -13.72 -2.57
N SER A 345 -7.81 -13.84 -3.08
CA SER A 345 -6.73 -12.88 -2.83
C SER A 345 -6.86 -11.57 -3.60
N SER A 346 -7.22 -11.62 -4.89
CA SER A 346 -7.25 -10.45 -5.79
C SER A 346 -8.37 -10.57 -6.83
N PRO A 347 -9.60 -10.12 -6.52
CA PRO A 347 -10.76 -10.22 -7.42
C PRO A 347 -10.75 -9.17 -8.53
N THR A 348 -10.01 -8.06 -8.38
CA THR A 348 -10.20 -6.80 -9.13
C THR A 348 -10.16 -6.98 -10.65
N TYR A 349 -9.32 -7.87 -11.15
CA TYR A 349 -9.13 -8.11 -12.57
C TYR A 349 -9.63 -9.49 -13.04
N GLN A 350 -10.20 -10.29 -12.13
CA GLN A 350 -10.64 -11.66 -12.46
C GLN A 350 -11.87 -11.64 -13.37
N TYR A 351 -12.82 -10.74 -13.15
CA TYR A 351 -14.02 -10.66 -13.99
C TYR A 351 -13.67 -10.38 -15.46
N VAL A 352 -12.68 -9.52 -15.73
CA VAL A 352 -12.20 -9.24 -17.09
C VAL A 352 -11.59 -10.50 -17.71
N THR A 353 -10.79 -11.22 -16.93
CA THR A 353 -10.14 -12.46 -17.36
C THR A 353 -11.19 -13.52 -17.73
N VAL A 354 -12.20 -13.73 -16.87
CA VAL A 354 -13.27 -14.71 -17.09
C VAL A 354 -14.10 -14.33 -18.33
N ILE A 355 -14.59 -13.09 -18.41
CA ILE A 355 -15.43 -12.65 -19.53
C ILE A 355 -14.68 -12.71 -20.85
N PHE A 356 -13.42 -12.24 -20.90
CA PHE A 356 -12.63 -12.31 -22.11
C PHE A 356 -12.38 -13.77 -22.52
N THR A 357 -12.04 -14.65 -21.59
CA THR A 357 -11.82 -16.08 -21.88
C THR A 357 -13.08 -16.72 -22.46
N VAL A 358 -14.25 -16.43 -21.88
CA VAL A 358 -15.52 -16.95 -22.38
C VAL A 358 -15.81 -16.39 -23.78
N LEU A 359 -15.70 -15.07 -24.00
CA LEU A 359 -15.93 -14.48 -25.32
C LEU A 359 -15.00 -15.07 -26.39
N PHE A 360 -13.70 -15.15 -26.08
CA PHE A 360 -12.68 -15.64 -26.99
C PHE A 360 -12.86 -17.12 -27.33
N PHE A 361 -13.00 -18.00 -26.34
CA PHE A 361 -13.04 -19.46 -26.58
C PHE A 361 -14.44 -20.01 -26.84
N LYS A 362 -15.53 -19.29 -26.56
CA LYS A 362 -16.89 -19.75 -26.89
C LYS A 362 -17.47 -19.14 -28.16
N PHE A 363 -17.13 -17.90 -28.49
CA PHE A 363 -17.75 -17.21 -29.63
C PHE A 363 -16.78 -17.03 -30.80
N ASP A 364 -15.56 -16.56 -30.55
CA ASP A 364 -14.64 -16.19 -31.64
C ASP A 364 -13.80 -17.38 -32.13
N TYR A 365 -13.24 -18.17 -31.22
CA TYR A 365 -12.18 -19.15 -31.50
C TYR A 365 -12.39 -20.50 -30.78
N GLU A 366 -13.59 -21.07 -30.89
CA GLU A 366 -13.94 -22.35 -30.24
C GLU A 366 -13.02 -23.51 -30.62
N ALA A 367 -12.51 -23.55 -31.86
CA ALA A 367 -11.59 -24.60 -32.32
C ALA A 367 -10.26 -24.67 -31.56
N PHE A 368 -9.85 -23.59 -30.88
CA PHE A 368 -8.63 -23.54 -30.08
C PHE A 368 -8.86 -23.86 -28.59
N SER A 369 -10.12 -24.00 -28.16
CA SER A 369 -10.45 -24.33 -26.76
C SER A 369 -10.08 -25.78 -26.45
N GLU A 370 -9.34 -25.98 -25.36
CA GLU A 370 -9.10 -27.32 -24.85
C GLU A 370 -10.24 -27.75 -23.91
N THR A 371 -10.37 -27.01 -22.82
CA THR A 371 -11.47 -27.10 -21.85
C THR A 371 -11.51 -25.76 -21.15
N MET A 372 -12.70 -25.26 -20.81
CA MET A 372 -12.83 -23.94 -20.19
C MET A 372 -12.03 -23.80 -18.89
N LEU A 373 -11.87 -24.89 -18.10
CA LEU A 373 -11.02 -24.88 -16.91
C LEU A 373 -9.55 -24.56 -17.21
N LEU A 374 -8.97 -25.23 -18.23
CA LEU A 374 -7.60 -24.98 -18.66
C LEU A 374 -7.47 -23.61 -19.32
N ASP A 375 -8.45 -23.22 -20.14
CA ASP A 375 -8.48 -21.92 -20.79
C ASP A 375 -8.46 -20.79 -19.74
N LEU A 376 -9.28 -20.88 -18.70
CA LEU A 376 -9.27 -19.93 -17.58
C LEU A 376 -7.93 -19.93 -16.83
N PHE A 377 -7.32 -21.10 -16.61
CA PHE A 377 -6.02 -21.22 -15.96
C PHE A 377 -4.92 -20.48 -16.73
N PHE A 378 -4.80 -20.74 -18.03
CA PHE A 378 -3.77 -20.12 -18.88
C PHE A 378 -4.05 -18.65 -19.15
N MET A 379 -5.31 -18.27 -19.40
CA MET A 379 -5.69 -16.88 -19.58
C MET A 379 -5.47 -16.07 -18.31
N SER A 380 -5.67 -16.64 -17.13
CA SER A 380 -5.29 -16.00 -15.86
C SER A 380 -3.79 -15.69 -15.78
N ILE A 381 -2.91 -16.58 -16.28
CA ILE A 381 -1.47 -16.29 -16.34
C ILE A 381 -1.19 -15.18 -17.37
N LEU A 382 -1.78 -15.28 -18.56
CA LEU A 382 -1.60 -14.31 -19.64
C LEU A 382 -2.03 -12.90 -19.22
N PHE A 383 -3.23 -12.75 -18.63
CA PHE A 383 -3.75 -11.46 -18.18
C PHE A 383 -2.92 -10.85 -17.06
N ASN A 384 -2.40 -11.66 -16.13
CA ASN A 384 -1.48 -11.15 -15.10
C ASN A 384 -0.21 -10.56 -15.72
N LYS A 385 0.39 -11.23 -16.71
CA LYS A 385 1.58 -10.71 -17.43
C LYS A 385 1.24 -9.51 -18.31
N LEU A 386 0.06 -9.48 -18.93
CA LEU A 386 -0.40 -8.35 -19.73
C LEU A 386 -0.64 -7.12 -18.85
N TRP A 387 -1.25 -7.27 -17.68
CA TRP A 387 -1.41 -6.17 -16.72
C TRP A 387 -0.06 -5.64 -16.25
N GLU A 388 0.90 -6.53 -15.95
CA GLU A 388 2.24 -6.11 -15.60
C GLU A 388 2.93 -5.33 -16.73
N LEU A 389 2.78 -5.79 -17.98
CA LEU A 389 3.26 -5.06 -19.15
C LEU A 389 2.60 -3.68 -19.25
N LEU A 390 1.28 -3.61 -19.09
CA LEU A 390 0.53 -2.35 -19.13
C LEU A 390 1.00 -1.38 -18.04
N TYR A 391 1.20 -1.84 -16.81
CA TYR A 391 1.72 -0.99 -15.73
C TYR A 391 3.15 -0.52 -16.01
N LYS A 392 4.01 -1.38 -16.57
CA LYS A 392 5.37 -0.99 -17.00
C LYS A 392 5.32 0.05 -18.11
N LEU A 393 4.43 -0.10 -19.08
CA LEU A 393 4.24 0.88 -20.15
C LEU A 393 3.67 2.20 -19.62
N GLN A 394 2.72 2.16 -18.68
CA GLN A 394 2.19 3.36 -18.01
C GLN A 394 3.27 4.07 -17.20
N PHE A 395 4.14 3.31 -16.51
CA PHE A 395 5.29 3.86 -15.81
C PHE A 395 6.25 4.56 -16.77
N VAL A 396 6.63 3.88 -17.86
CA VAL A 396 7.50 4.45 -18.91
C VAL A 396 6.86 5.71 -19.52
N TYR A 397 5.56 5.67 -19.83
CA TYR A 397 4.81 6.79 -20.40
C TYR A 397 4.80 8.00 -19.45
N THR A 398 4.46 7.77 -18.17
CA THR A 398 4.41 8.83 -17.15
C THR A 398 5.80 9.41 -16.88
N TYR A 399 6.84 8.58 -16.89
CA TYR A 399 8.22 9.01 -16.67
C TYR A 399 8.79 9.82 -17.84
N ILE A 400 8.42 9.49 -19.08
CA ILE A 400 8.83 10.23 -20.29
C ILE A 400 7.94 11.47 -20.53
N ALA A 401 6.85 11.64 -19.79
CA ALA A 401 5.88 12.69 -20.03
C ALA A 401 6.49 14.11 -19.97
N PRO A 402 6.34 14.96 -21.01
CA PRO A 402 7.01 16.27 -21.10
C PRO A 402 6.67 17.25 -19.96
N TRP A 403 5.53 17.09 -19.30
CA TRP A 403 5.04 18.01 -18.26
C TRP A 403 5.53 17.65 -16.84
N GLN A 404 6.11 16.47 -16.62
CA GLN A 404 6.67 16.07 -15.32
C GLN A 404 8.12 16.51 -15.13
N ILE A 405 8.82 16.84 -16.22
CA ILE A 405 10.20 17.30 -16.17
C ILE A 405 10.18 18.81 -16.00
N THR A 406 10.59 19.29 -14.82
CA THR A 406 10.85 20.72 -14.62
C THR A 406 11.84 21.17 -15.70
N TRP A 407 11.43 22.12 -16.54
CA TRP A 407 12.24 22.72 -17.62
C TRP A 407 13.45 23.52 -17.11
N GLY A 408 14.02 23.17 -15.96
CA GLY A 408 15.20 23.80 -15.36
C GLY A 408 16.52 23.41 -16.03
N SER A 409 16.54 22.41 -16.92
CA SER A 409 17.74 22.01 -17.67
C SER A 409 17.42 21.79 -19.16
N ALA A 410 18.09 22.57 -20.02
CA ALA A 410 18.00 22.47 -21.47
C ALA A 410 18.33 21.06 -22.01
N PHE A 411 19.10 20.26 -21.27
CA PHE A 411 19.45 18.89 -21.63
C PHE A 411 18.22 17.98 -21.81
N HIS A 412 17.18 18.13 -20.97
CA HIS A 412 15.99 17.29 -21.06
C HIS A 412 15.12 17.61 -22.29
N ALA A 413 15.09 18.89 -22.71
CA ALA A 413 14.40 19.32 -23.92
C ALA A 413 15.02 18.70 -25.20
N PHE A 414 16.35 18.51 -25.21
CA PHE A 414 17.05 17.88 -26.31
C PHE A 414 17.03 16.35 -26.26
N ALA A 415 17.11 15.73 -25.09
CA ALA A 415 17.18 14.27 -24.95
C ALA A 415 15.86 13.55 -25.33
N GLN A 416 14.72 14.23 -25.22
CA GLN A 416 13.40 13.61 -25.40
C GLN A 416 13.07 13.25 -26.86
N PRO A 417 13.35 14.09 -27.88
CA PRO A 417 13.28 13.70 -29.29
C PRO A 417 14.19 12.51 -29.64
N PHE A 418 15.37 12.41 -29.01
CA PHE A 418 16.28 11.28 -29.21
C PHE A 418 15.79 9.98 -28.56
N ALA A 419 14.83 10.03 -27.64
CA ALA A 419 14.22 8.85 -27.05
C ALA A 419 13.16 8.19 -27.95
N VAL A 420 12.53 8.96 -28.84
CA VAL A 420 11.45 8.48 -29.73
C VAL A 420 11.90 7.32 -30.63
N PRO A 421 13.08 7.36 -31.29
CA PRO A 421 13.63 6.22 -32.04
C PRO A 421 13.83 4.96 -31.20
N HIS A 422 14.05 5.10 -29.88
CA HIS A 422 14.25 3.98 -28.97
C HIS A 422 12.94 3.40 -28.41
N SER A 423 11.77 3.96 -28.76
CA SER A 423 10.46 3.51 -28.24
C SER A 423 10.18 2.03 -28.55
N ALA A 424 10.58 1.54 -29.73
CA ALA A 424 10.43 0.13 -30.09
C ALA A 424 11.31 -0.79 -29.23
N MET A 425 12.55 -0.38 -28.98
CA MET A 425 13.46 -1.10 -28.07
C MET A 425 12.92 -1.10 -26.64
N LEU A 426 12.40 0.03 -26.16
CA LEU A 426 11.78 0.13 -24.84
C LEU A 426 10.54 -0.74 -24.70
N PHE A 427 9.72 -0.85 -25.73
CA PHE A 427 8.56 -1.75 -25.74
C PHE A 427 8.99 -3.22 -25.67
N ILE A 428 9.95 -3.64 -26.51
CA ILE A 428 10.50 -5.00 -26.48
C ILE A 428 11.10 -5.29 -25.11
N GLN A 429 11.84 -4.34 -24.56
CA GLN A 429 12.45 -4.46 -23.25
C GLN A 429 11.40 -4.54 -22.14
N ALA A 430 10.32 -3.76 -22.21
CA ALA A 430 9.20 -3.84 -21.27
C ALA A 430 8.46 -5.19 -21.39
N ALA A 431 8.30 -5.72 -22.60
CA ALA A 431 7.71 -7.04 -22.84
C ALA A 431 8.57 -8.17 -22.27
N VAL A 432 9.88 -8.18 -22.56
CA VAL A 432 10.84 -9.14 -21.97
C VAL A 432 10.86 -9.00 -20.45
N SER A 433 10.84 -7.76 -19.96
CA SER A 433 10.80 -7.47 -18.54
C SER A 433 9.53 -7.98 -17.87
N ALA A 434 8.36 -7.81 -18.48
CA ALA A 434 7.09 -8.32 -17.97
C ALA A 434 7.04 -9.85 -18.02
N PHE A 435 7.59 -10.47 -19.05
CA PHE A 435 7.68 -11.93 -19.15
C PHE A 435 8.47 -12.55 -18.00
N PHE A 436 9.67 -12.02 -17.74
CA PHE A 436 10.52 -12.44 -16.61
C PHE A 436 10.18 -11.72 -15.30
N SER A 437 9.10 -10.94 -15.28
CA SER A 437 8.66 -10.02 -14.21
C SER A 437 9.79 -9.25 -13.49
N THR A 438 10.82 -8.82 -14.24
CA THR A 438 11.97 -8.05 -13.74
C THR A 438 11.64 -6.56 -13.61
N PRO A 439 12.29 -5.78 -12.74
CA PRO A 439 12.05 -4.33 -12.67
C PRO A 439 12.70 -3.57 -13.84
N LEU A 440 12.05 -2.48 -14.27
CA LEU A 440 12.60 -1.50 -15.22
C LEU A 440 13.16 -0.32 -14.42
N ASN A 441 14.46 -0.03 -14.59
CA ASN A 441 15.10 1.11 -13.95
C ASN A 441 15.54 2.14 -15.00
N PRO A 442 15.26 3.44 -14.81
CA PRO A 442 15.78 4.49 -15.68
C PRO A 442 17.30 4.61 -15.50
N PHE A 443 18.03 4.65 -16.61
CA PHE A 443 19.49 4.76 -16.59
C PHE A 443 19.90 6.22 -16.46
N LEU A 444 20.62 6.59 -15.38
CA LEU A 444 21.18 7.93 -15.16
C LEU A 444 20.16 9.09 -15.29
N GLY A 445 18.89 8.85 -14.94
CA GLY A 445 17.83 9.86 -15.09
C GLY A 445 17.45 10.17 -16.55
N SER A 446 17.94 9.38 -17.52
CA SER A 446 17.63 9.50 -18.94
C SER A 446 16.35 8.74 -19.34
N ALA A 447 15.89 8.97 -20.57
CA ALA A 447 14.75 8.26 -21.17
C ALA A 447 15.07 6.82 -21.61
N ILE A 448 16.29 6.33 -21.36
CA ILE A 448 16.70 4.95 -21.62
C ILE A 448 16.49 4.14 -20.34
N PHE A 449 15.71 3.08 -20.44
CA PHE A 449 15.50 2.14 -19.35
C PHE A 449 16.48 0.98 -19.50
N ILE A 450 16.91 0.40 -18.38
CA ILE A 450 17.63 -0.88 -18.35
C ILE A 450 16.79 -1.86 -17.53
N THR A 451 16.66 -3.09 -18.02
CA THR A 451 16.17 -4.21 -17.22
C THR A 451 17.22 -4.50 -16.17
N SER A 452 16.99 -3.99 -14.96
CA SER A 452 17.83 -4.30 -13.83
C SER A 452 17.33 -5.57 -13.19
N TYR A 453 18.22 -6.38 -12.67
CA TYR A 453 17.81 -7.45 -11.78
C TYR A 453 17.58 -6.88 -10.37
N VAL A 454 16.34 -7.13 -9.93
CA VAL A 454 15.84 -7.14 -8.55
C VAL A 454 15.77 -5.79 -7.85
N ARG A 455 14.56 -5.51 -7.35
CA ARG A 455 14.25 -4.63 -6.22
C ARG A 455 15.40 -4.71 -5.21
N PRO A 456 16.25 -3.69 -5.12
CA PRO A 456 17.24 -3.69 -4.08
C PRO A 456 16.47 -3.47 -2.78
N VAL A 457 16.30 -4.53 -2.00
CA VAL A 457 15.84 -4.45 -0.60
C VAL A 457 16.79 -3.55 0.23
N LYS A 458 17.93 -3.13 -0.35
CA LYS A 458 18.89 -2.21 0.26
C LYS A 458 19.13 -0.86 -0.44
N PHE A 459 18.49 -0.52 -1.57
CA PHE A 459 18.77 0.77 -2.23
C PHE A 459 17.75 1.86 -1.88
N TRP A 460 16.72 1.51 -1.10
CA TRP A 460 15.87 2.47 -0.38
C TRP A 460 16.13 2.51 1.12
N GLU A 461 16.84 1.52 1.67
CA GLU A 461 17.65 1.78 2.86
C GLU A 461 18.86 2.60 2.37
N ARG A 462 18.75 3.94 2.44
CA ARG A 462 19.92 4.62 2.99
C ARG A 462 20.19 3.86 4.28
N ASP A 463 21.32 3.16 4.35
CA ASP A 463 21.97 2.92 5.62
C ASP A 463 22.23 4.33 6.20
N TYR A 464 21.19 4.94 6.76
CA TYR A 464 21.38 5.67 7.99
C TYR A 464 21.94 4.59 8.90
N LYS A 465 23.26 4.40 8.86
CA LYS A 465 24.00 4.22 10.09
C LYS A 465 23.48 5.36 10.93
N VAL A 466 22.49 5.05 11.77
CA VAL A 466 22.10 5.90 12.86
C VAL A 466 23.34 5.82 13.74
N LEU A 467 24.33 6.65 13.42
CA LEU A 467 25.28 7.10 14.39
C LEU A 467 24.38 7.60 15.51
N PRO A 468 24.42 6.97 16.68
CA PRO A 468 23.54 7.36 17.75
C PRO A 468 23.79 8.86 17.94
N LEU A 469 22.76 9.66 17.73
CA LEU A 469 22.73 11.06 18.10
C LEU A 469 22.66 11.17 19.65
N SER A 470 23.36 10.27 20.34
CA SER A 470 23.46 10.18 21.80
C SER A 470 24.69 10.92 22.33
N SER A 471 25.58 11.42 21.46
CA SER A 471 26.78 12.12 21.93
C SER A 471 26.58 13.62 22.17
N ARG A 472 25.34 14.16 22.21
CA ARG A 472 25.16 15.58 22.60
C ARG A 472 23.83 16.06 23.18
N LEU A 473 22.87 15.18 23.51
CA LEU A 473 21.68 15.58 24.27
C LEU A 473 21.41 14.57 25.38
N GLU A 474 21.96 14.89 26.56
CA GLU A 474 21.43 14.42 27.84
C GLU A 474 20.00 14.94 27.97
N CYS A 475 19.02 14.08 27.68
CA CYS A 475 17.64 14.24 28.11
C CYS A 475 17.07 12.84 28.39
N ASN A 476 16.69 12.64 29.65
CA ASN A 476 16.07 11.45 30.22
C ASN A 476 14.91 10.91 29.36
N GLY A 477 14.90 9.59 29.13
CA GLY A 477 13.79 8.89 28.50
C GLY A 477 14.24 7.99 27.34
N THR A 478 14.67 6.79 27.70
CA THR A 478 15.15 5.71 26.81
C THR A 478 14.05 5.20 25.87
N ILE A 479 13.95 5.79 24.67
CA ILE A 479 13.27 5.17 23.53
C ILE A 479 14.30 4.26 22.83
N SER A 480 14.30 2.98 23.22
CA SER A 480 15.12 1.93 22.64
C SER A 480 14.72 1.66 21.19
N THR A 481 15.56 2.11 20.26
CA THR A 481 16.11 1.36 19.11
C THR A 481 15.42 0.06 18.67
N HIS A 482 14.13 0.03 18.32
CA HIS A 482 13.50 -1.11 17.60
C HIS A 482 12.40 -0.67 16.63
N CYS A 483 12.61 0.42 15.89
CA CYS A 483 11.77 0.75 14.73
C CYS A 483 12.20 -0.10 13.51
N ASN A 484 12.03 -1.42 13.60
CA ASN A 484 12.06 -2.27 12.42
C ASN A 484 10.72 -2.11 11.72
N LEU A 485 10.76 -1.54 10.50
CA LEU A 485 9.68 -1.59 9.52
C LEU A 485 9.09 -3.01 9.50
N ARG A 486 7.86 -3.17 10.00
CA ARG A 486 7.02 -4.32 9.68
C ARG A 486 5.97 -3.88 8.69
N LEU A 487 6.22 -4.20 7.43
CA LEU A 487 5.23 -4.24 6.35
C LEU A 487 4.05 -5.10 6.83
N LEU A 488 2.90 -4.47 7.08
CA LEU A 488 1.66 -5.22 7.23
C LEU A 488 1.24 -5.72 5.84
N GLU A 489 1.57 -6.97 5.52
CA GLU A 489 1.02 -7.70 4.38
C GLU A 489 -0.49 -7.83 4.58
N CYS A 490 -1.28 -7.05 3.85
CA CYS A 490 -2.70 -7.28 3.64
C CYS A 490 -2.97 -7.25 2.12
N ASN A 491 -3.26 -8.43 1.56
CA ASN A 491 -3.79 -8.67 0.21
C ASN A 491 -3.07 -7.98 -0.96
N GLY A 492 -1.85 -8.43 -1.26
CA GLY A 492 -1.30 -8.36 -2.64
C GLY A 492 -0.74 -7.02 -3.12
N ALA A 493 -0.79 -5.95 -2.33
CA ALA A 493 -0.08 -4.71 -2.63
C ALA A 493 1.09 -4.51 -1.65
N ILE A 494 2.33 -4.78 -2.09
CA ILE A 494 3.50 -4.25 -1.40
C ILE A 494 3.55 -2.75 -1.69
N LEU A 495 2.82 -1.95 -0.92
CA LEU A 495 2.99 -0.51 -0.88
C LEU A 495 4.16 -0.19 0.06
N THR A 496 5.36 -0.04 -0.51
CA THR A 496 6.38 0.80 0.12
C THR A 496 5.96 2.25 -0.05
N HIS A 497 5.09 2.74 0.81
CA HIS A 497 5.02 4.17 1.11
C HIS A 497 5.69 4.39 2.47
N CYS A 498 7.02 4.48 2.45
CA CYS A 498 7.71 5.35 3.40
C CYS A 498 7.40 6.80 3.01
N ASN A 499 6.15 7.22 3.22
CA ASN A 499 5.98 8.60 3.61
C ASN A 499 6.51 8.62 5.05
N LEU A 500 7.50 9.46 5.31
CA LEU A 500 7.91 9.85 6.64
C LEU A 500 6.64 10.34 7.37
N ARG A 501 5.87 9.44 8.00
CA ARG A 501 4.63 9.78 8.68
C ARG A 501 4.99 10.22 10.08
N LEU A 502 4.60 11.45 10.34
CA LEU A 502 5.11 12.30 11.39
C LEU A 502 4.46 11.94 12.73
N PRO A 503 5.27 11.66 13.80
CA PRO A 503 4.78 11.53 15.16
C PRO A 503 3.98 12.78 15.56
N GLY A 504 2.72 12.60 15.94
CA GLY A 504 1.83 13.69 16.39
C GLY A 504 0.90 14.26 15.32
N THR A 505 0.78 13.64 14.14
CA THR A 505 -0.31 13.94 13.20
C THR A 505 -1.62 13.33 13.67
N TYR A 506 -2.74 13.99 13.43
CA TYR A 506 -4.08 13.45 13.73
C TYR A 506 -4.28 12.07 13.07
N CYS A 507 -3.69 11.82 11.89
CA CYS A 507 -3.67 10.51 11.25
C CYS A 507 -2.94 9.44 12.07
N GLN A 508 -1.78 9.77 12.65
CA GLN A 508 -1.04 8.82 13.49
C GLN A 508 -1.72 8.60 14.83
N GLN A 509 -2.29 9.65 15.42
CA GLN A 509 -3.08 9.51 16.63
C GLN A 509 -4.34 8.66 16.37
N ARG A 510 -4.98 8.80 15.21
CA ARG A 510 -6.10 7.97 14.77
C ARG A 510 -5.72 6.55 14.37
N GLU A 511 -4.56 6.32 13.74
CA GLU A 511 -4.05 4.96 13.51
C GLU A 511 -3.75 4.28 14.84
N VAL A 512 -3.13 5.00 15.79
CA VAL A 512 -2.85 4.49 17.13
C VAL A 512 -4.15 4.27 17.92
N GLU A 513 -5.10 5.21 17.90
CA GLU A 513 -6.43 5.09 18.52
C GLU A 513 -7.22 3.93 17.90
N ALA A 514 -7.20 3.72 16.58
CA ALA A 514 -7.85 2.57 15.94
C ALA A 514 -7.12 1.23 16.19
N ILE A 515 -5.82 1.25 16.53
CA ILE A 515 -5.05 0.08 16.98
C ILE A 515 -5.22 -0.17 18.50
N THR A 516 -5.65 0.85 19.26
CA THR A 516 -5.86 0.80 20.70
C THR A 516 -7.32 0.67 21.13
N GLU A 517 -8.28 1.02 20.27
CA GLU A 517 -9.69 0.69 20.42
C GLU A 517 -9.82 -0.83 20.44
N GLY A 518 -10.16 -1.33 21.63
CA GLY A 518 -10.34 -2.74 21.87
C GLY A 518 -11.54 -3.25 21.07
N VAL A 519 -11.35 -4.39 20.40
CA VAL A 519 -12.40 -5.13 19.70
C VAL A 519 -13.50 -5.63 20.66
N GLU A 520 -13.21 -5.55 21.96
CA GLU A 520 -14.08 -5.98 23.06
C GLU A 520 -15.29 -5.06 23.29
N GLU A 521 -15.36 -3.88 22.67
CA GLU A 521 -16.46 -2.91 22.91
C GLU A 521 -17.67 -3.06 21.95
N ASP A 522 -17.67 -4.01 21.01
CA ASP A 522 -18.74 -4.15 19.99
C ASP A 522 -19.67 -5.36 20.29
N GLU A 523 -20.75 -5.13 21.07
CA GLU A 523 -21.67 -6.17 21.57
C GLU A 523 -22.92 -6.44 20.67
N GLY A 524 -23.14 -5.69 19.60
CA GLY A 524 -24.41 -5.73 18.86
C GLY A 524 -24.57 -6.86 17.83
N PHE A 525 -25.79 -7.12 17.38
CA PHE A 525 -26.14 -7.78 16.11
C PHE A 525 -27.40 -7.11 15.53
N CYS A 526 -27.29 -6.23 14.52
CA CYS A 526 -28.41 -5.72 13.72
C CYS A 526 -29.76 -5.47 14.48
N CYS A 527 -29.69 -4.89 15.71
CA CYS A 527 -30.78 -4.62 16.68
C CYS A 527 -31.05 -5.66 17.80
N CYS A 528 -30.18 -6.63 18.06
CA CYS A 528 -30.26 -7.56 19.19
C CYS A 528 -28.88 -7.74 19.85
N GLU A 529 -28.84 -7.99 21.16
CA GLU A 529 -27.61 -8.22 21.95
C GLU A 529 -27.51 -9.70 22.38
N PRO A 530 -27.13 -10.63 21.50
CA PRO A 530 -26.76 -11.98 21.93
C PRO A 530 -25.29 -11.90 22.38
N GLY A 531 -25.04 -11.83 23.68
CA GLY A 531 -23.67 -11.78 24.24
C GLY A 531 -22.74 -12.87 23.69
N HIS A 532 -21.43 -12.68 23.85
CA HIS A 532 -20.39 -13.56 23.29
C HIS A 532 -19.96 -14.70 24.26
N ILE A 533 -19.35 -15.75 23.72
CA ILE A 533 -18.64 -16.77 24.51
C ILE A 533 -17.29 -16.18 24.96
N PRO A 534 -16.84 -16.38 26.22
CA PRO A 534 -15.54 -15.88 26.68
C PRO A 534 -14.39 -16.35 25.77
N HIS A 535 -13.48 -15.43 25.40
CA HIS A 535 -12.37 -15.65 24.46
C HIS A 535 -12.75 -15.87 22.98
N MET A 536 -13.98 -15.50 22.57
CA MET A 536 -14.37 -15.42 21.16
C MET A 536 -14.90 -14.01 20.84
N LEU A 537 -14.53 -13.51 19.66
CA LEU A 537 -15.09 -12.28 19.11
C LEU A 537 -16.63 -12.38 19.00
N SER A 538 -17.35 -11.30 19.33
CA SER A 538 -18.80 -11.23 19.08
C SER A 538 -19.07 -11.42 17.59
N PHE A 539 -20.27 -11.86 17.21
CA PHE A 539 -20.57 -12.11 15.79
C PHE A 539 -20.43 -10.83 14.95
N ASN A 540 -20.73 -9.66 15.52
CA ASN A 540 -20.55 -8.36 14.88
C ASN A 540 -19.10 -7.86 14.93
N ALA A 541 -18.36 -8.09 16.01
CA ALA A 541 -16.93 -7.79 16.04
C ALA A 541 -16.16 -8.68 15.05
N ALA A 542 -16.51 -9.97 14.94
CA ALA A 542 -15.97 -10.88 13.94
C ALA A 542 -16.43 -10.53 12.53
N PHE A 543 -17.67 -10.07 12.33
CA PHE A 543 -18.17 -9.59 11.04
C PHE A 543 -17.49 -8.26 10.65
N SER A 544 -17.47 -7.25 11.51
CA SER A 544 -16.75 -5.98 11.34
C SER A 544 -15.24 -6.18 11.16
N GLN A 545 -14.57 -7.00 11.98
CA GLN A 545 -13.14 -7.28 11.79
C GLN A 545 -12.83 -8.15 10.57
N ARG A 546 -13.80 -8.87 10.00
CA ARG A 546 -13.56 -9.75 8.84
C ARG A 546 -14.04 -9.14 7.52
N TRP A 547 -14.93 -8.16 7.61
CA TRP A 547 -15.67 -7.57 6.49
C TRP A 547 -15.44 -6.06 6.36
N LEU A 548 -15.11 -5.38 7.48
CA LEU A 548 -14.74 -3.96 7.53
C LEU A 548 -13.24 -3.76 7.87
N ALA A 549 -12.54 -4.76 8.40
CA ALA A 549 -11.09 -4.64 8.57
C ALA A 549 -10.38 -4.80 7.23
N TRP A 550 -9.98 -3.65 6.71
CA TRP A 550 -8.79 -3.44 5.87
C TRP A 550 -8.53 -4.53 4.83
N GLU A 551 -9.47 -4.71 3.89
CA GLU A 551 -9.03 -4.90 2.52
C GLU A 551 -8.58 -3.52 2.02
N VAL A 552 -7.35 -3.41 1.52
CA VAL A 552 -6.91 -2.21 0.79
C VAL A 552 -7.68 -2.21 -0.53
N ILE A 553 -8.94 -1.81 -0.48
CA ILE A 553 -9.89 -1.78 -1.60
C ILE A 553 -9.39 -0.84 -2.70
N VAL A 554 -8.55 0.14 -2.35
CA VAL A 554 -7.90 1.06 -3.27
C VAL A 554 -6.49 1.36 -2.75
N THR A 555 -5.46 1.19 -3.58
CA THR A 555 -4.07 1.64 -3.31
C THR A 555 -3.95 3.16 -3.10
N LYS A 556 -5.02 3.89 -3.41
CA LYS A 556 -5.31 5.28 -3.04
C LYS A 556 -6.70 5.39 -2.41
N TYR A 557 -6.91 4.83 -1.21
CA TYR A 557 -8.07 5.25 -0.39
C TYR A 557 -7.70 6.59 0.26
N ILE A 558 -7.89 7.67 -0.50
CA ILE A 558 -7.83 9.03 0.04
C ILE A 558 -9.16 9.20 0.78
N LEU A 559 -9.14 9.20 2.12
CA LEU A 559 -10.28 9.73 2.86
C LEU A 559 -10.48 11.18 2.37
N GLU A 560 -11.57 11.44 1.65
CA GLU A 560 -11.97 12.78 1.14
C GLU A 560 -12.42 13.72 2.28
N GLY A 561 -11.64 13.76 3.37
CA GLY A 561 -11.58 14.84 4.35
C GLY A 561 -10.16 15.38 4.50
N TYR A 562 -9.17 14.80 3.80
CA TYR A 562 -7.81 15.30 3.71
C TYR A 562 -7.54 15.82 2.30
N SER A 563 -7.42 17.14 2.15
CA SER A 563 -6.77 17.73 0.99
C SER A 563 -5.26 17.49 1.08
N ILE A 564 -4.83 16.26 0.81
CA ILE A 564 -3.42 16.04 0.47
C ILE A 564 -3.24 16.67 -0.90
N THR A 565 -2.56 17.81 -0.95
CA THR A 565 -2.05 18.33 -2.20
C THR A 565 -1.00 17.35 -2.72
N ASP A 566 -1.26 16.74 -3.87
CA ASP A 566 -0.31 15.89 -4.61
C ASP A 566 0.93 16.70 -5.08
N ASN A 567 0.89 18.03 -4.97
CA ASN A 567 2.01 18.91 -5.23
C ASN A 567 3.07 18.77 -4.13
N SER A 568 4.32 18.55 -4.53
CA SER A 568 5.43 18.53 -3.59
C SER A 568 5.52 19.86 -2.85
N ALA A 569 5.64 19.84 -1.52
CA ALA A 569 5.88 21.04 -0.73
C ALA A 569 7.14 21.78 -1.19
N ALA A 570 8.12 21.03 -1.74
CA ALA A 570 9.31 21.61 -2.35
C ALA A 570 8.96 22.43 -3.60
N SER A 571 8.07 21.95 -4.48
CA SER A 571 7.67 22.71 -5.67
C SER A 571 6.75 23.89 -5.33
N MET A 572 5.94 23.79 -4.27
CA MET A 572 5.05 24.89 -3.83
C MET A 572 5.80 26.06 -3.20
N LEU A 573 6.93 25.82 -2.53
CA LEU A 573 7.64 26.84 -1.75
C LEU A 573 9.05 27.15 -2.27
N GLN A 574 9.41 26.64 -3.45
CA GLN A 574 10.72 26.87 -4.07
C GLN A 574 11.00 28.35 -4.32
N VAL A 575 9.99 29.08 -4.80
CA VAL A 575 10.10 30.49 -5.16
C VAL A 575 9.96 31.37 -3.91
N PHE A 576 10.80 32.40 -3.77
CA PHE A 576 10.74 33.32 -2.62
C PHE A 576 9.38 34.02 -2.51
N ASP A 577 8.75 34.39 -3.63
CA ASP A 577 7.42 35.02 -3.64
C ASP A 577 6.34 34.12 -3.00
N LEU A 578 6.41 32.81 -3.21
CA LEU A 578 5.46 31.85 -2.62
C LEU A 578 5.68 31.69 -1.11
N ARG A 579 6.94 31.71 -0.66
CA ARG A 579 7.27 31.75 0.78
C ARG A 579 6.84 33.06 1.43
N LYS A 580 6.98 34.18 0.72
CA LYS A 580 6.49 35.49 1.14
C LYS A 580 4.98 35.47 1.35
N VAL A 581 4.22 34.98 0.37
CA VAL A 581 2.76 34.82 0.48
C VAL A 581 2.37 33.95 1.69
N LEU A 582 3.05 32.80 1.89
CA LEU A 582 2.78 31.92 3.03
C LEU A 582 3.04 32.62 4.38
N THR A 583 4.15 33.35 4.51
CA THR A 583 4.49 34.09 5.73
C THR A 583 3.50 35.25 5.97
N THR A 584 3.09 35.97 4.93
CA THR A 584 2.04 37.00 5.04
C THR A 584 0.71 36.37 5.51
N TYR A 585 0.31 35.22 4.98
CA TYR A 585 -0.89 34.52 5.47
C TYR A 585 -0.74 34.02 6.90
N TYR A 586 0.46 33.61 7.30
CA TYR A 586 0.74 33.20 8.67
C TYR A 586 0.58 34.36 9.66
N VAL A 587 1.14 35.53 9.35
CA VAL A 587 1.00 36.75 10.15
C VAL A 587 -0.47 37.18 10.23
N LYS A 588 -1.19 37.21 9.09
CA LYS A 588 -2.63 37.52 9.06
C LYS A 588 -3.47 36.49 9.83
N GLY A 589 -3.08 35.21 9.78
CA GLY A 589 -3.70 34.13 10.51
C GLY A 589 -3.56 34.30 12.03
N ILE A 590 -2.35 34.63 12.52
CA ILE A 590 -2.13 34.97 13.93
C ILE A 590 -3.05 36.11 14.34
N ILE A 591 -3.05 37.23 13.61
CA ILE A 591 -3.91 38.40 13.91
C ILE A 591 -5.39 38.00 13.99
N TYR A 592 -5.87 37.19 13.04
CA TYR A 592 -7.24 36.70 13.02
C TYR A 592 -7.58 35.88 14.27
N TYR A 593 -6.74 34.92 14.67
CA TYR A 593 -7.02 34.08 15.85
C TYR A 593 -6.86 34.83 17.18
N VAL A 594 -5.97 35.84 17.28
CA VAL A 594 -5.89 36.71 18.46
C VAL A 594 -7.19 37.49 18.63
N THR A 595 -7.61 38.19 17.56
CA THR A 595 -8.74 39.12 17.59
C THR A 595 -10.08 38.41 17.76
N THR A 596 -10.22 37.20 17.23
CA THR A 596 -11.44 36.38 17.36
C THR A 596 -11.52 35.58 18.66
N SER A 597 -10.45 35.53 19.46
CA SER A 597 -10.42 34.80 20.72
C SER A 597 -11.38 35.41 21.77
N SER A 598 -12.09 34.54 22.49
CA SER A 598 -12.90 34.95 23.63
C SER A 598 -12.06 35.46 24.80
N LYS A 599 -10.80 35.02 24.91
CA LYS A 599 -9.85 35.41 25.97
C LYS A 599 -9.08 36.71 25.71
N LEU A 600 -9.36 37.41 24.62
CA LEU A 600 -8.61 38.62 24.26
C LEU A 600 -8.62 39.67 25.38
N GLU A 601 -9.76 39.91 26.03
CA GLU A 601 -9.88 40.86 27.15
C GLU A 601 -9.01 40.45 28.36
N GLU A 602 -8.90 39.15 28.63
CA GLU A 602 -8.06 38.58 29.69
C GLU A 602 -6.57 38.75 29.36
N TRP A 603 -6.17 38.48 28.11
CA TRP A 603 -4.79 38.65 27.66
C TRP A 603 -4.35 40.11 27.66
N LEU A 604 -5.24 41.03 27.29
CA LEU A 604 -4.95 42.47 27.33
C LEU A 604 -4.87 43.01 28.76
N ALA A 605 -5.56 42.40 29.73
CA ALA A 605 -5.53 42.80 31.14
C ALA A 605 -4.38 42.16 31.95
N ASN A 606 -3.67 41.18 31.37
CA ASN A 606 -2.62 40.45 32.08
C ASN A 606 -1.34 41.29 32.25
N GLU A 607 -1.03 41.65 33.49
CA GLU A 607 0.12 42.50 33.84
C GLU A 607 1.47 41.89 33.42
N THR A 608 1.66 40.57 33.54
CA THR A 608 2.90 39.89 33.14
C THR A 608 3.14 40.00 31.63
N MET A 609 2.08 39.93 30.83
CA MET A 609 2.18 40.10 29.38
C MET A 609 2.45 41.55 28.99
N GLN A 610 1.81 42.51 29.66
CA GLN A 610 2.06 43.94 29.42
C GLN A 610 3.50 44.33 29.77
N GLU A 611 4.05 43.80 30.87
CA GLU A 611 5.41 44.07 31.28
C GLU A 611 6.43 43.47 30.30
N GLY A 612 6.22 42.24 29.85
CA GLY A 612 7.07 41.60 28.83
C GLY A 612 7.02 42.27 27.45
N LEU A 613 5.86 42.81 27.07
CA LEU A 613 5.65 43.52 25.80
C LEU A 613 5.96 45.02 25.87
N ARG A 614 6.43 45.54 27.01
CA ARG A 614 6.70 46.97 27.21
C ARG A 614 7.69 47.53 26.20
N LEU A 615 8.70 46.74 25.79
CA LEU A 615 9.64 47.15 24.74
C LEU A 615 8.96 47.24 23.38
N CYS A 616 8.07 46.31 23.06
CA CYS A 616 7.28 46.33 21.83
C CYS A 616 6.30 47.51 21.79
N ALA A 617 5.95 48.11 22.94
CA ALA A 617 5.11 49.30 23.05
C ALA A 617 5.81 50.59 22.56
N ASP A 618 7.14 50.64 22.57
CA ASP A 618 7.90 51.81 22.14
C ASP A 618 7.83 51.98 20.60
N ARG A 619 7.60 53.22 20.15
CA ARG A 619 7.54 53.58 18.72
C ARG A 619 8.88 53.40 18.02
N ASN A 620 9.98 53.55 18.74
CA ASN A 620 11.33 53.38 18.18
C ASN A 620 11.84 51.93 18.26
N TYR A 621 11.01 50.99 18.73
CA TYR A 621 11.42 49.60 18.84
C TYR A 621 11.53 48.94 17.47
N VAL A 622 12.67 48.28 17.25
CA VAL A 622 12.95 47.46 16.07
C VAL A 622 13.47 46.12 16.54
N ASP A 623 12.87 45.04 16.04
CA ASP A 623 13.37 43.70 16.29
C ASP A 623 14.34 43.28 15.16
N VAL A 624 15.62 43.18 15.51
CA VAL A 624 16.74 42.88 14.59
C VAL A 624 17.14 41.41 14.69
N ASP A 625 16.17 40.50 14.80
CA ASP A 625 16.45 39.07 14.87
C ASP A 625 16.99 38.55 13.52
N PRO A 626 18.07 37.74 13.51
CA PRO A 626 18.64 37.20 12.27
C PRO A 626 17.71 36.23 11.51
N THR A 627 16.59 35.83 12.11
CA THR A 627 15.57 35.01 11.44
C THR A 627 14.76 35.77 10.38
N PHE A 628 14.66 37.10 10.49
CA PHE A 628 13.87 37.92 9.57
C PHE A 628 14.59 38.07 8.23
N ASN A 629 13.83 37.96 7.14
CA ASN A 629 14.39 37.93 5.80
C ASN A 629 13.66 38.91 4.88
N PRO A 630 14.35 39.88 4.25
CA PRO A 630 13.72 40.87 3.37
C PRO A 630 13.01 40.27 2.16
N ASN A 631 13.36 39.05 1.75
CA ASN A 631 12.71 38.36 0.62
C ASN A 631 11.42 37.63 1.02
N ILE A 632 11.17 37.43 2.32
CA ILE A 632 10.05 36.63 2.85
C ILE A 632 9.11 37.50 3.71
N ASP A 633 9.65 38.42 4.49
CA ASP A 633 8.90 39.31 5.36
C ASP A 633 8.48 40.58 4.60
N GLU A 634 7.17 40.82 4.52
CA GLU A 634 6.62 41.96 3.77
C GLU A 634 6.84 43.30 4.48
N ASP A 635 6.87 43.29 5.82
CA ASP A 635 7.07 44.42 6.74
C ASP A 635 8.53 44.62 7.15
N TYR A 636 9.48 44.03 6.43
CA TYR A 636 10.91 44.21 6.70
C TYR A 636 11.35 45.63 6.38
N ASP A 637 11.89 46.35 7.37
CA ASP A 637 12.44 47.68 7.18
C ASP A 637 13.90 47.60 6.74
N HIS A 638 14.16 47.90 5.46
CA HIS A 638 15.51 47.92 4.90
C HIS A 638 16.44 48.96 5.54
N ARG A 639 15.90 50.04 6.14
CA ARG A 639 16.72 51.10 6.76
C ARG A 639 17.21 50.70 8.14
N LEU A 640 16.35 50.00 8.89
CA LEU A 640 16.61 49.59 10.27
C LEU A 640 17.06 48.13 10.40
N ALA A 641 17.13 47.41 9.27
CA ALA A 641 17.58 46.02 9.16
C ALA A 641 16.81 45.03 10.07
N GLY A 642 15.51 45.25 10.22
CA GLY A 642 14.65 44.43 11.07
C GLY A 642 13.18 44.76 10.86
N ILE A 643 12.31 44.26 11.74
CA ILE A 643 10.89 44.60 11.72
C ILE A 643 10.66 45.71 12.73
N SER A 644 10.16 46.85 12.26
CA SER A 644 9.81 47.98 13.13
C SER A 644 8.30 47.98 13.40
N ARG A 645 7.89 48.55 14.54
CA ARG A 645 6.46 48.72 14.83
C ARG A 645 5.76 49.56 13.75
N GLU A 646 6.46 50.56 13.21
CA GLU A 646 5.95 51.43 12.15
C GLU A 646 5.72 50.64 10.85
N SER A 647 6.69 49.84 10.39
CA SER A 647 6.54 49.02 9.18
C SER A 647 5.42 47.98 9.32
N PHE A 648 5.30 47.35 10.50
CA PHE A 648 4.21 46.44 10.79
C PHE A 648 2.83 47.12 10.72
N CYS A 649 2.70 48.32 11.31
CA CYS A 649 1.44 49.07 11.28
C CYS A 649 1.07 49.53 9.86
N VAL A 650 2.04 49.90 9.01
CA VAL A 650 1.75 50.28 7.62
C VAL A 650 1.08 49.13 6.85
N ILE A 651 1.49 47.88 7.12
CA ILE A 651 1.01 46.72 6.36
C ILE A 651 -0.22 46.05 6.99
N TYR A 652 -0.23 45.88 8.32
CA TYR A 652 -1.20 45.03 9.00
C TYR A 652 -2.26 45.78 9.83
N LEU A 653 -2.13 47.10 10.06
CA LEU A 653 -3.10 47.84 10.88
C LEU A 653 -4.52 47.77 10.30
N ASN A 654 -4.69 47.99 9.00
CA ASN A 654 -5.98 47.89 8.32
C ASN A 654 -6.63 46.50 8.52
N TRP A 655 -5.83 45.43 8.60
CA TRP A 655 -6.33 44.08 8.85
C TRP A 655 -6.74 43.89 10.32
N ILE A 656 -5.98 44.45 11.27
CA ILE A 656 -6.31 44.43 12.70
C ILE A 656 -7.62 45.20 12.96
N GLU A 657 -7.77 46.38 12.37
CA GLU A 657 -8.99 47.20 12.43
C GLU A 657 -10.20 46.44 11.87
N TYR A 658 -10.03 45.81 10.69
CA TYR A 658 -11.07 44.99 10.09
C TYR A 658 -11.47 43.82 10.99
N CYS A 659 -10.51 43.06 11.53
CA CYS A 659 -10.79 41.95 12.43
C CYS A 659 -11.46 42.40 13.73
N SER A 660 -11.04 43.52 14.33
CA SER A 660 -11.66 44.08 15.55
C SER A 660 -13.10 44.53 15.29
N SER A 661 -13.37 45.14 14.13
CA SER A 661 -14.72 45.59 13.74
C SER A 661 -15.75 44.46 13.61
N ARG A 662 -15.28 43.22 13.37
CA ARG A 662 -16.13 42.02 13.27
C ARG A 662 -16.42 41.38 14.63
N ARG A 663 -15.80 41.86 15.72
CA ARG A 663 -15.99 41.33 17.07
C ARG A 663 -17.28 41.87 17.68
N ALA A 664 -17.96 41.05 18.49
CA ALA A 664 -19.18 41.47 19.19
C ALA A 664 -18.92 42.60 20.21
N LYS A 665 -17.71 42.64 20.79
CA LYS A 665 -17.21 43.72 21.64
C LYS A 665 -15.98 44.35 20.98
N PRO A 666 -16.10 45.52 20.33
CA PRO A 666 -14.95 46.17 19.71
C PRO A 666 -13.96 46.62 20.79
N VAL A 667 -12.67 46.39 20.53
CA VAL A 667 -11.56 46.88 21.35
C VAL A 667 -10.96 48.09 20.64
N ASP A 668 -10.48 49.07 21.39
CA ASP A 668 -9.83 50.25 20.83
C ASP A 668 -8.62 49.85 19.97
N VAL A 669 -8.61 50.31 18.71
CA VAL A 669 -7.57 50.00 17.73
C VAL A 669 -6.94 51.31 17.31
N ASP A 670 -5.92 51.72 18.05
CA ASP A 670 -4.99 52.77 17.64
C ASP A 670 -3.60 52.17 17.46
N LYS A 671 -2.72 52.88 16.75
CA LYS A 671 -1.31 52.51 16.56
C LYS A 671 -0.58 52.26 17.87
N ASP A 672 -0.98 52.92 18.95
CA ASP A 672 -0.41 52.77 20.29
C ASP A 672 -1.23 51.83 21.21
N SER A 673 -2.27 51.17 20.68
CA SER A 673 -3.12 50.28 21.48
C SER A 673 -2.39 49.04 22.00
N SER A 674 -2.88 48.51 23.12
CA SER A 674 -2.42 47.24 23.69
C SER A 674 -2.70 46.06 22.75
N LEU A 675 -3.79 46.11 21.97
CA LEU A 675 -4.10 45.11 20.95
C LEU A 675 -3.04 45.05 19.84
N VAL A 676 -2.69 46.20 19.26
CA VAL A 676 -1.64 46.27 18.23
C VAL A 676 -0.30 45.79 18.78
N THR A 677 0.01 46.13 20.04
CA THR A 677 1.23 45.68 20.73
C THR A 677 1.26 44.16 20.90
N LEU A 678 0.15 43.54 21.31
CA LEU A 678 0.03 42.10 21.45
C LEU A 678 0.11 41.38 20.09
N CYS A 679 -0.59 41.88 19.06
CA CYS A 679 -0.52 41.35 17.71
C CYS A 679 0.91 41.41 17.16
N TYR A 680 1.58 42.56 17.31
CA TYR A 680 2.97 42.74 16.91
C TYR A 680 3.90 41.72 17.59
N GLY A 681 3.82 41.61 18.93
CA GLY A 681 4.62 40.66 19.70
C GLY A 681 4.40 39.20 19.28
N LEU A 682 3.14 38.78 19.07
CA LEU A 682 2.83 37.41 18.63
C LEU A 682 3.29 37.13 17.19
N CYS A 683 3.21 38.10 16.29
CA CYS A 683 3.67 37.93 14.90
C CYS A 683 5.20 37.87 14.81
N VAL A 684 5.91 38.63 15.65
CA VAL A 684 7.38 38.56 15.81
C VAL A 684 7.79 37.21 16.40
N LEU A 685 7.14 36.78 17.49
CA LEU A 685 7.33 35.47 18.12
C LEU A 685 7.12 34.32 17.11
N GLY A 686 5.99 34.33 16.40
CA GLY A 686 5.63 33.27 15.45
C GLY A 686 6.65 33.11 14.33
N ARG A 687 7.21 34.22 13.84
CA ARG A 687 8.27 34.24 12.82
C ARG A 687 9.62 33.80 13.38
N ARG A 688 9.99 34.23 14.58
CA ARG A 688 11.20 33.75 15.24
C ARG A 688 11.14 32.25 15.51
N ALA A 689 9.99 31.74 15.95
CA ALA A 689 9.78 30.31 16.14
C ALA A 689 9.95 29.52 14.83
N LEU A 690 9.46 30.05 13.69
CA LEU A 690 9.70 29.49 12.36
C LEU A 690 11.18 29.48 12.00
N GLY A 691 11.86 30.60 12.25
CA GLY A 691 13.28 30.79 11.99
C GLY A 691 14.18 29.88 12.84
N THR A 692 13.95 29.80 14.15
CA THR A 692 14.68 28.92 15.07
C THR A 692 14.50 27.46 14.71
N ALA A 693 13.27 27.05 14.38
CA ALA A 693 13.02 25.70 13.89
C ALA A 693 13.73 25.43 12.56
N SER A 694 13.87 26.44 11.69
CA SER A 694 14.64 26.34 10.43
C SER A 694 16.17 26.45 10.61
N HIS A 695 16.69 26.40 11.84
CA HIS A 695 18.11 26.62 12.14
C HIS A 695 18.66 27.96 11.61
N HIS A 696 17.84 29.02 11.62
CA HIS A 696 18.17 30.35 11.09
C HIS A 696 18.53 30.36 9.58
N MET A 697 18.19 29.31 8.84
CA MET A 697 18.45 29.18 7.39
C MET A 697 17.16 29.21 6.57
N SER A 698 16.24 30.13 6.88
CA SER A 698 14.93 30.27 6.22
C SER A 698 15.01 30.55 4.70
N SER A 699 16.18 30.98 4.21
CA SER A 699 16.46 31.15 2.78
C SER A 699 16.61 29.83 2.03
N ASN A 700 17.06 28.75 2.70
CA ASN A 700 17.11 27.41 2.12
C ASN A 700 15.73 26.74 2.21
N LEU A 701 15.28 26.17 1.10
CA LEU A 701 13.97 25.52 1.00
C LEU A 701 13.82 24.37 2.01
N GLU A 702 14.83 23.51 2.13
CA GLU A 702 14.78 22.34 3.03
C GLU A 702 14.66 22.76 4.49
N SER A 703 15.45 23.76 4.90
CA SER A 703 15.43 24.33 6.25
C SER A 703 14.10 25.04 6.55
N PHE A 704 13.56 25.80 5.58
CA PHE A 704 12.25 26.44 5.71
C PHE A 704 11.12 25.41 5.88
N LEU A 705 11.12 24.35 5.05
CA LEU A 705 10.16 23.25 5.16
C LEU A 705 10.27 22.52 6.49
N TYR A 706 11.50 22.31 6.99
CA TYR A 706 11.72 21.70 8.30
C TYR A 706 11.15 22.58 9.43
N GLY A 707 11.38 23.90 9.38
CA GLY A 707 10.83 24.85 10.35
C GLY A 707 9.30 24.89 10.33
N LEU A 708 8.71 24.97 9.12
CA LEU A 708 7.26 24.93 8.92
C LEU A 708 6.66 23.64 9.49
N HIS A 709 7.33 22.51 9.25
CA HIS A 709 6.93 21.21 9.75
C HIS A 709 6.98 21.12 11.29
N ALA A 710 8.04 21.62 11.93
CA ALA A 710 8.15 21.63 13.39
C ALA A 710 7.03 22.43 14.05
N LEU A 711 6.73 23.63 13.53
CA LEU A 711 5.62 24.46 14.02
C LEU A 711 4.26 23.80 13.80
N PHE A 712 4.06 23.14 12.66
CA PHE A 712 2.82 22.44 12.35
C PHE A 712 2.52 21.30 13.34
N LYS A 713 3.59 20.59 13.78
CA LYS A 713 3.54 19.57 14.83
C LYS A 713 3.29 20.15 16.23
N GLY A 714 3.48 21.46 16.39
CA GLY A 714 3.39 22.15 17.66
C GLY A 714 4.68 22.13 18.48
N ASP A 715 5.82 21.82 17.85
CA ASP A 715 7.14 21.90 18.48
C ASP A 715 7.65 23.36 18.41
N PHE A 716 7.16 24.20 19.32
CA PHE A 716 7.62 25.58 19.46
C PHE A 716 8.81 25.62 20.41
N ARG A 717 9.97 25.96 19.87
CA ARG A 717 11.18 26.21 20.66
C ARG A 717 11.32 27.70 20.88
N ILE A 718 10.88 28.17 22.04
CA ILE A 718 11.05 29.55 22.47
C ILE A 718 12.46 29.65 23.06
N SER A 719 13.38 30.23 22.29
CA SER A 719 14.80 30.37 22.66
C SER A 719 15.19 31.79 23.06
N SER A 720 14.35 32.79 22.76
CA SER A 720 14.62 34.18 23.09
C SER A 720 14.01 34.56 24.44
N ILE A 721 14.83 35.18 25.30
CA ILE A 721 14.38 35.74 26.59
C ILE A 721 13.27 36.80 26.37
N ARG A 722 13.29 37.48 25.22
CA ARG A 722 12.29 38.50 24.82
C ARG A 722 10.88 37.94 24.64
N ASP A 723 10.76 36.61 24.53
CA ASP A 723 9.51 35.92 24.23
C ASP A 723 8.93 35.18 25.44
N GLU A 724 9.58 35.23 26.61
CA GLU A 724 9.17 34.48 27.81
C GLU A 724 7.79 34.87 28.35
N TRP A 725 7.30 36.07 28.01
CA TRP A 725 5.96 36.54 28.38
C TRP A 725 4.84 35.63 27.86
N ILE A 726 5.09 34.83 26.82
CA ILE A 726 4.14 33.84 26.30
C ILE A 726 3.84 32.71 27.29
N PHE A 727 4.72 32.45 28.26
CA PHE A 727 4.51 31.43 29.29
C PHE A 727 3.46 31.85 30.33
N ALA A 728 3.05 33.12 30.34
CA ALA A 728 1.92 33.58 31.17
C ALA A 728 0.59 32.91 30.75
N ASP A 729 0.41 32.59 29.47
CA ASP A 729 -0.70 31.76 28.98
C ASP A 729 -0.29 30.99 27.71
N MET A 730 0.03 29.70 27.87
CA MET A 730 0.38 28.81 26.77
C MET A 730 -0.77 28.56 25.77
N GLU A 731 -2.01 28.97 26.08
CA GLU A 731 -3.10 28.91 25.13
C GLU A 731 -2.88 29.82 23.91
N LEU A 732 -2.08 30.89 24.03
CA LEU A 732 -1.70 31.72 22.89
C LEU A 732 -1.00 30.89 21.80
N LEU A 733 -0.09 29.99 22.19
CA LEU A 733 0.55 29.09 21.22
C LEU A 733 -0.46 28.11 20.60
N ARG A 734 -1.30 27.48 21.44
CA ARG A 734 -2.20 26.39 21.01
C ARG A 734 -3.42 26.87 20.22
N LYS A 735 -3.98 28.04 20.57
CA LYS A 735 -5.22 28.59 19.99
C LYS A 735 -4.97 29.71 18.98
N VAL A 736 -3.79 30.32 18.96
CA VAL A 736 -3.47 31.40 18.01
C VAL A 736 -2.36 30.99 17.05
N VAL A 737 -1.17 30.67 17.55
CA VAL A 737 0.01 30.47 16.68
C VAL A 737 -0.10 29.17 15.87
N VAL A 738 -0.49 28.05 16.49
CA VAL A 738 -0.73 26.76 15.79
C VAL A 738 -1.86 26.87 14.76
N PRO A 739 -3.05 27.42 15.07
CA PRO A 739 -4.10 27.54 14.07
C PRO A 739 -3.73 28.54 12.96
N GLY A 740 -2.94 29.58 13.29
CA GLY A 740 -2.40 30.53 12.33
C GLY A 740 -1.54 29.86 11.25
N ILE A 741 -0.61 28.99 11.62
CA ILE A 741 0.25 28.28 10.64
C ILE A 741 -0.53 27.24 9.83
N ARG A 742 -1.56 26.61 10.42
CA ARG A 742 -2.44 25.68 9.69
C ARG A 742 -3.29 26.40 8.65
N MET A 743 -3.83 27.56 9.01
CA MET A 743 -4.64 28.39 8.13
C MET A 743 -3.80 28.94 6.97
N SER A 744 -2.56 29.36 7.22
CA SER A 744 -1.71 29.91 6.16
C SER A 744 -1.39 28.91 5.06
N ILE A 745 -1.11 27.66 5.43
CA ILE A 745 -0.88 26.57 4.47
C ILE A 745 -2.16 26.32 3.66
N LYS A 746 -3.32 26.25 4.32
CA LYS A 746 -4.60 26.03 3.62
C LYS A 746 -5.00 27.15 2.67
N LEU A 747 -4.71 28.42 2.99
CA LEU A 747 -4.95 29.56 2.09
C LEU A 747 -3.96 29.63 0.93
N HIS A 748 -2.81 28.99 1.07
CA HIS A 748 -1.80 28.89 0.03
C HIS A 748 -2.11 27.77 -0.97
N GLN A 749 -2.77 26.70 -0.52
CA GLN A 749 -3.30 25.61 -1.33
C GLN A 749 -4.54 26.06 -2.11
#